data_AF-A0A9P7GNV7-F1
#
_entry.id   AF-A0A9P7GNV7-F1
#
_cell.length_a   1.000
_cell.length_b   1.000
_cell.length_c   1.000
_cell.angle_alpha   90.00
_cell.angle_beta   90.00
_cell.angle_gamma   90.00
#
_symmetry.space_group_name_H-M   'P 1'
#
loop_
_entity.id
_entity.type
_entity.pdbx_description
1 polymer ?
#
loop_
_entity_poly.entity_id
_entity_poly.type
_entity_poly.pdbx_seq_one_letter_code
_entity_poly.pdbx_strand_id
1 'polypeptide(L)'
;MHHATAPDVLFIGLGAMGRELARRLATLGIHKIALHDISTEAVTKLVPELRGSRAFDVLEASPLPSVIFTCLPHSGNVGQVIDALIPRMVPKTLWIDCTSGDPIKTREYSDLLSKHGSILVDVAVSGGPQGAADGALTAMVGCPDALFDTVVSFVQPFARNIVRCGGTGAGHAVKAINNIIMGTNLLVASEGLCVLSKYGVQPADALKAINESSGRSWATINRIPKHVLPGTYDYGFQLSLLQKDMLTALRLAAVTGSTTPLFSRSFHITEHASKILGDNADHTRLSEAVAHLQSANLQVPSIPGSQAPSMRALGIKLVVFDCAGTVIDEGGLVYKVLDQIMRGTPGSRITYTSKEFELWHGCNKVEALRFFGSRAGMSEEEVQVMYKDFLSTLEAGYFDAENAGFVKLIPGTFELFKALGEAGIKVCLNTGYPRSIAERLIQMVGLEEKIDDLVVAEDVGMGRPYPYMIHYLARKHNIMDMRHIAKLGDAVRDIEEGLFAGCGFVAGVLTGSNLPARRQKQKPASMDNTIVPARRRRHSGSMEQDTKFPASSVIIPLPRPQSTPGERPHQRRRQQSPTRSSDEGESGGADIQTTVNNTSERPLKPLPTSKSRAAKMATPNPQTPIPFVANPSMLPVQAHVARGGVASANRRLYVILEQACLEAYRISSGSGGKGRNGKEGEVKYTLLNCDDHQGILAKTGRDIADARPDITHQCLLTLLDSPLNKAGLLQVYIHTAKGVLIEVNPHNPVTDHLPPNTIKLTLSGDAPTQRLSSYLPTLPTTHNIAVFVGAMARGKDDFADGYVDEKISISDYSLSASVACGKFCCALEELWDIV
;
A
#
# COMPACT_ATOMS: atom_id res chain seq x y z
N MET A 1 -30.01 -38.06 2.10
CA MET A 1 -29.94 -37.25 3.35
C MET A 1 -30.68 -35.94 3.10
N HIS A 2 -31.39 -35.40 4.08
CA HIS A 2 -32.02 -34.07 3.90
C HIS A 2 -30.94 -32.99 3.91
N HIS A 3 -30.95 -32.12 2.90
CA HIS A 3 -30.26 -30.84 3.01
C HIS A 3 -31.02 -30.00 4.03
N ALA A 4 -30.46 -29.81 5.22
CA ALA A 4 -30.96 -28.81 6.15
C ALA A 4 -30.88 -27.44 5.47
N THR A 5 -32.01 -26.78 5.29
CA THR A 5 -32.04 -25.41 4.78
C THR A 5 -31.34 -24.52 5.80
N ALA A 6 -30.22 -23.93 5.40
CA ALA A 6 -29.48 -22.98 6.24
C ALA A 6 -30.39 -21.83 6.69
N PRO A 7 -30.19 -21.30 7.92
CA PRO A 7 -31.15 -20.39 8.53
C PRO A 7 -31.27 -19.10 7.72
N ASP A 8 -32.52 -18.68 7.50
CA ASP A 8 -32.86 -17.33 7.06
C ASP A 8 -32.38 -16.34 8.15
N VAL A 9 -31.74 -15.25 7.73
CA VAL A 9 -31.16 -14.22 8.60
C VAL A 9 -31.86 -12.89 8.34
N LEU A 10 -32.28 -12.19 9.39
CA LEU A 10 -32.75 -10.79 9.31
C LEU A 10 -31.60 -9.84 9.64
N PHE A 11 -31.36 -8.83 8.82
CA PHE A 11 -30.37 -7.78 9.05
C PHE A 11 -31.05 -6.42 9.13
N ILE A 12 -30.87 -5.73 10.27
CA ILE A 12 -31.53 -4.47 10.60
C ILE A 12 -30.47 -3.36 10.73
N GLY A 13 -30.58 -2.34 9.88
CA GLY A 13 -29.66 -1.20 9.80
C GLY A 13 -28.66 -1.34 8.65
N LEU A 14 -28.87 -0.59 7.58
CA LEU A 14 -28.10 -0.61 6.33
C LEU A 14 -27.25 0.66 6.14
N GLY A 15 -26.86 1.28 7.25
CA GLY A 15 -25.90 2.39 7.29
C GLY A 15 -24.50 1.98 6.81
N ALA A 16 -23.54 2.91 6.93
CA ALA A 16 -22.21 2.80 6.32
C ALA A 16 -21.42 1.51 6.68
N MET A 17 -21.64 0.94 7.87
CA MET A 17 -21.13 -0.39 8.25
C MET A 17 -22.11 -1.50 7.86
N GLY A 18 -23.38 -1.36 8.26
CA GLY A 18 -24.39 -2.42 8.19
C GLY A 18 -24.63 -2.97 6.79
N ARG A 19 -24.64 -2.11 5.76
CA ARG A 19 -24.76 -2.57 4.37
C ARG A 19 -23.61 -3.48 3.96
N GLU A 20 -22.36 -3.18 4.35
CA GLU A 20 -21.18 -3.97 3.94
C GLU A 20 -21.12 -5.32 4.69
N LEU A 21 -21.56 -5.33 5.95
CA LEU A 21 -21.79 -6.56 6.73
C LEU A 21 -22.85 -7.44 6.05
N ALA A 22 -23.99 -6.85 5.65
CA ALA A 22 -25.04 -7.54 4.90
C ALA A 22 -24.56 -8.05 3.53
N ARG A 23 -23.77 -7.25 2.77
CA ARG A 23 -23.13 -7.69 1.53
C ARG A 23 -22.27 -8.93 1.76
N ARG A 24 -21.43 -8.93 2.80
CA ARG A 24 -20.53 -10.05 3.11
C ARG A 24 -21.26 -11.31 3.55
N LEU A 25 -22.30 -11.18 4.38
CA LEU A 25 -23.19 -12.29 4.75
C LEU A 25 -23.86 -12.93 3.53
N ALA A 26 -24.37 -12.11 2.59
CA ALA A 26 -25.00 -12.58 1.36
C ALA A 26 -24.02 -13.23 0.38
N THR A 27 -22.80 -12.69 0.26
CA THR A 27 -21.81 -13.08 -0.77
C THR A 27 -21.41 -14.55 -0.70
N LEU A 28 -21.42 -15.17 0.48
CA LEU A 28 -21.09 -16.60 0.61
C LEU A 28 -22.22 -17.54 0.13
N GLY A 29 -23.43 -17.03 -0.08
CA GLY A 29 -24.60 -17.83 -0.49
C GLY A 29 -25.11 -18.84 0.56
N ILE A 30 -24.58 -18.79 1.78
CA ILE A 30 -24.91 -19.72 2.87
C ILE A 30 -26.30 -19.39 3.47
N HIS A 31 -26.68 -18.11 3.53
CA HIS A 31 -27.93 -17.67 4.15
C HIS A 31 -28.84 -16.96 3.15
N LYS A 32 -30.17 -17.14 3.28
CA LYS A 32 -31.12 -16.17 2.72
C LYS A 32 -31.15 -14.97 3.65
N ILE A 33 -31.07 -13.75 3.11
CA ILE A 33 -30.98 -12.54 3.93
C ILE A 33 -32.20 -11.62 3.73
N ALA A 34 -32.97 -11.45 4.80
CA ALA A 34 -34.00 -10.46 4.93
C ALA A 34 -33.35 -9.12 5.34
N LEU A 35 -33.65 -8.04 4.62
CA LEU A 35 -33.03 -6.73 4.81
C LEU A 35 -34.07 -5.69 5.25
N HIS A 36 -33.77 -4.96 6.33
CA HIS A 36 -34.60 -3.88 6.85
C HIS A 36 -33.75 -2.65 7.24
N ASP A 37 -34.26 -1.46 6.93
CA ASP A 37 -33.78 -0.17 7.40
C ASP A 37 -34.98 0.81 7.45
N ILE A 38 -34.87 1.87 8.26
CA ILE A 38 -35.86 2.95 8.29
C ILE A 38 -35.86 3.77 6.98
N SER A 39 -34.73 3.77 6.26
CA SER A 39 -34.63 4.24 4.88
C SER A 39 -35.04 3.12 3.90
N THR A 40 -36.26 3.24 3.37
CA THR A 40 -36.74 2.39 2.27
C THR A 40 -35.83 2.48 1.04
N GLU A 41 -35.18 3.63 0.81
CA GLU A 41 -34.19 3.83 -0.25
C GLU A 41 -32.95 2.94 -0.06
N ALA A 42 -32.43 2.82 1.17
CA ALA A 42 -31.27 1.97 1.48
C ALA A 42 -31.57 0.49 1.23
N VAL A 43 -32.76 0.01 1.59
CA VAL A 43 -33.22 -1.36 1.29
C VAL A 43 -33.38 -1.54 -0.22
N THR A 44 -34.05 -0.62 -0.91
CA THR A 44 -34.37 -0.70 -2.34
C THR A 44 -33.12 -0.69 -3.22
N LYS A 45 -32.07 0.05 -2.81
CA LYS A 45 -30.77 0.06 -3.49
C LYS A 45 -29.97 -1.23 -3.26
N LEU A 46 -30.02 -1.82 -2.06
CA LEU A 46 -29.15 -2.94 -1.68
C LEU A 46 -29.70 -4.32 -2.11
N VAL A 47 -31.03 -4.52 -2.07
CA VAL A 47 -31.65 -5.81 -2.42
C VAL A 47 -31.28 -6.31 -3.83
N PRO A 48 -31.32 -5.49 -4.90
CA PRO A 48 -30.95 -5.93 -6.26
C PRO A 48 -29.49 -6.37 -6.41
N GLU A 49 -28.57 -5.86 -5.58
CA GLU A 49 -27.15 -6.23 -5.62
C GLU A 49 -26.91 -7.62 -5.02
N LEU A 50 -27.75 -8.06 -4.08
CA LEU A 50 -27.49 -9.21 -3.23
C LEU A 50 -28.37 -10.41 -3.58
N ARG A 51 -27.78 -11.37 -4.30
CA ARG A 51 -28.41 -12.66 -4.64
C ARG A 51 -28.91 -13.38 -3.38
N GLY A 52 -30.17 -13.81 -3.39
CA GLY A 52 -30.80 -14.47 -2.24
C GLY A 52 -31.21 -13.52 -1.11
N SER A 53 -31.10 -12.21 -1.31
CA SER A 53 -31.68 -11.22 -0.41
C SER A 53 -33.14 -10.89 -0.75
N ARG A 54 -33.85 -10.29 0.20
CA ARG A 54 -35.16 -9.67 -0.01
C ARG A 54 -35.38 -8.51 0.95
N ALA A 55 -36.21 -7.55 0.57
CA ALA A 55 -36.76 -6.60 1.51
C ALA A 55 -37.60 -7.34 2.57
N PHE A 56 -37.61 -6.82 3.80
CA PHE A 56 -38.40 -7.34 4.90
C PHE A 56 -38.98 -6.18 5.70
N ASP A 57 -40.31 -6.11 5.79
CA ASP A 57 -40.97 -5.20 6.72
C ASP A 57 -41.13 -5.90 8.08
N VAL A 58 -40.42 -5.40 9.10
CA VAL A 58 -40.44 -5.97 10.45
C VAL A 58 -41.68 -5.56 11.25
N LEU A 59 -42.47 -4.61 10.74
CA LEU A 59 -43.73 -4.16 11.32
C LEU A 59 -44.93 -4.96 10.79
N GLU A 60 -44.82 -5.60 9.62
CA GLU A 60 -45.90 -6.40 9.01
C GLU A 60 -45.61 -7.92 8.97
N ALA A 61 -44.37 -8.34 8.69
CA ALA A 61 -44.09 -9.76 8.41
C ALA A 61 -43.90 -10.61 9.68
N SER A 62 -44.50 -11.80 9.69
CA SER A 62 -44.42 -12.80 10.76
C SER A 62 -44.49 -14.22 10.18
N PRO A 63 -43.78 -15.23 10.74
CA PRO A 63 -42.82 -15.12 11.84
C PRO A 63 -41.52 -14.43 11.43
N LEU A 64 -40.80 -13.87 12.41
CA LEU A 64 -39.45 -13.34 12.21
C LEU A 64 -38.43 -14.47 12.02
N PRO A 65 -37.35 -14.27 11.24
CA PRO A 65 -36.24 -15.20 11.16
C PRO A 65 -35.55 -15.42 12.53
N SER A 66 -35.08 -16.64 12.78
CA SER A 66 -34.49 -17.05 14.08
C SER A 66 -33.05 -16.57 14.31
N VAL A 67 -32.48 -15.82 13.37
CA VAL A 67 -31.21 -15.11 13.53
C VAL A 67 -31.42 -13.66 13.10
N ILE A 68 -31.20 -12.72 14.02
CA ILE A 68 -31.40 -11.29 13.82
C ILE A 68 -30.07 -10.56 14.07
N PHE A 69 -29.64 -9.73 13.13
CA PHE A 69 -28.52 -8.81 13.26
C PHE A 69 -29.01 -7.37 13.43
N THR A 70 -28.38 -6.60 14.31
CA THR A 70 -28.51 -5.13 14.36
C THR A 70 -27.18 -4.44 14.12
N CYS A 71 -27.17 -3.35 13.34
CA CYS A 71 -26.00 -2.49 13.16
C CYS A 71 -26.42 -1.01 13.21
N LEU A 72 -26.79 -0.53 14.39
CA LEU A 72 -27.51 0.74 14.59
C LEU A 72 -26.61 1.83 15.21
N PRO A 73 -27.02 3.12 15.20
CA PRO A 73 -26.22 4.22 15.77
C PRO A 73 -25.96 4.10 17.28
N HIS A 74 -27.00 3.76 18.06
CA HIS A 74 -26.93 3.66 19.51
C HIS A 74 -27.83 2.54 20.08
N SER A 75 -27.48 2.00 21.25
CA SER A 75 -28.29 0.96 21.94
C SER A 75 -29.73 1.39 22.25
N GLY A 76 -30.04 2.68 22.25
CA GLY A 76 -31.44 3.14 22.28
C GLY A 76 -32.27 2.68 21.07
N ASN A 77 -31.68 2.61 19.87
CA ASN A 77 -32.35 2.07 18.69
C ASN A 77 -32.51 0.56 18.80
N VAL A 78 -31.48 -0.14 19.31
CA VAL A 78 -31.53 -1.60 19.54
C VAL A 78 -32.66 -1.94 20.52
N GLY A 79 -32.83 -1.16 21.60
CA GLY A 79 -33.98 -1.28 22.51
C GLY A 79 -35.32 -1.08 21.81
N GLN A 80 -35.49 0.03 21.07
CA GLN A 80 -36.71 0.30 20.30
C GLN A 80 -37.09 -0.83 19.32
N VAL A 81 -36.10 -1.42 18.66
CA VAL A 81 -36.31 -2.55 17.74
C VAL A 81 -36.61 -3.85 18.51
N ILE A 82 -35.98 -4.09 19.66
CA ILE A 82 -36.30 -5.23 20.54
C ILE A 82 -37.74 -5.12 21.06
N ASP A 83 -38.13 -3.96 21.62
CA ASP A 83 -39.48 -3.71 22.15
C ASP A 83 -40.57 -3.89 21.07
N ALA A 84 -40.31 -3.43 19.85
CA ALA A 84 -41.23 -3.56 18.72
C ALA A 84 -41.34 -4.99 18.17
N LEU A 85 -40.31 -5.82 18.34
CA LEU A 85 -40.26 -7.17 17.74
C LEU A 85 -40.54 -8.31 18.73
N ILE A 86 -40.35 -8.11 20.05
CA ILE A 86 -40.66 -9.11 21.09
C ILE A 86 -42.03 -9.80 20.89
N PRO A 87 -43.14 -9.10 20.57
CA PRO A 87 -44.45 -9.76 20.35
C PRO A 87 -44.53 -10.68 19.13
N ARG A 88 -43.51 -10.68 18.26
CA ARG A 88 -43.43 -11.41 16.98
C ARG A 88 -42.20 -12.31 16.85
N MET A 89 -41.29 -12.27 17.83
CA MET A 89 -40.10 -13.11 17.85
C MET A 89 -40.45 -14.57 18.11
N VAL A 90 -39.79 -15.48 17.39
CA VAL A 90 -39.86 -16.91 17.69
C VAL A 90 -38.96 -17.25 18.88
N PRO A 91 -39.37 -18.13 19.81
CA PRO A 91 -38.48 -18.62 20.85
C PRO A 91 -37.22 -19.25 20.25
N LYS A 92 -36.09 -19.19 20.98
CA LYS A 92 -34.75 -19.58 20.52
C LYS A 92 -34.18 -18.72 19.38
N THR A 93 -34.60 -17.46 19.26
CA THR A 93 -33.92 -16.51 18.36
C THR A 93 -32.54 -16.16 18.89
N LEU A 94 -31.54 -16.11 18.00
CA LEU A 94 -30.21 -15.57 18.27
C LEU A 94 -30.12 -14.13 17.74
N TRP A 95 -29.91 -13.17 18.64
CA TRP A 95 -29.70 -11.77 18.32
C TRP A 95 -28.22 -11.42 18.37
N ILE A 96 -27.68 -10.93 17.26
CA ILE A 96 -26.27 -10.58 17.07
C ILE A 96 -26.16 -9.06 16.88
N ASP A 97 -25.86 -8.34 17.96
CA ASP A 97 -25.74 -6.88 17.91
C ASP A 97 -24.33 -6.45 17.49
N CYS A 98 -24.19 -6.00 16.24
CA CYS A 98 -22.97 -5.43 15.66
C CYS A 98 -22.86 -3.91 15.87
N THR A 99 -23.78 -3.31 16.63
CA THR A 99 -23.73 -1.91 17.08
C THR A 99 -22.43 -1.63 17.86
N SER A 100 -22.05 -0.36 18.03
CA SER A 100 -21.11 0.03 19.10
C SER A 100 -21.96 0.50 20.29
N GLY A 101 -22.39 -0.47 21.09
CA GLY A 101 -23.40 -0.29 22.13
C GLY A 101 -22.89 0.04 23.54
N ASP A 102 -23.84 0.29 24.44
CA ASP A 102 -23.63 0.49 25.88
C ASP A 102 -23.74 -0.86 26.61
N PRO A 103 -22.66 -1.40 27.21
CA PRO A 103 -22.65 -2.74 27.84
C PRO A 103 -23.69 -2.96 28.93
N ILE A 104 -24.14 -1.90 29.60
CA ILE A 104 -25.14 -1.98 30.67
C ILE A 104 -26.48 -2.35 30.02
N LYS A 105 -26.88 -1.58 29.01
CA LYS A 105 -28.10 -1.80 28.23
C LYS A 105 -28.08 -3.12 27.47
N THR A 106 -26.93 -3.54 26.95
CA THR A 106 -26.77 -4.85 26.30
C THR A 106 -27.11 -6.01 27.23
N ARG A 107 -26.79 -5.90 28.53
CA ARG A 107 -27.21 -6.90 29.53
C ARG A 107 -28.70 -6.79 29.85
N GLU A 108 -29.22 -5.58 30.08
CA GLU A 108 -30.67 -5.34 30.28
C GLU A 108 -31.53 -5.97 29.15
N TYR A 109 -31.09 -5.79 27.89
CA TYR A 109 -31.76 -6.36 26.73
C TYR A 109 -31.56 -7.88 26.58
N SER A 110 -30.41 -8.42 27.00
CA SER A 110 -30.17 -9.86 27.04
C SER A 110 -31.04 -10.54 28.10
N ASP A 111 -31.20 -9.94 29.27
CA ASP A 111 -32.11 -10.40 30.35
C ASP A 111 -33.58 -10.30 29.94
N LEU A 112 -33.95 -9.28 29.15
CA LEU A 112 -35.28 -9.14 28.56
C LEU A 112 -35.56 -10.26 27.54
N LEU A 113 -34.69 -10.44 26.55
CA LEU A 113 -34.85 -11.48 25.52
C LEU A 113 -34.77 -12.90 26.09
N SER A 114 -33.98 -13.12 27.15
CA SER A 114 -33.91 -14.41 27.85
C SER A 114 -35.24 -14.84 28.46
N LYS A 115 -36.07 -13.89 28.92
CA LYS A 115 -37.45 -14.17 29.40
C LYS A 115 -38.38 -14.63 28.28
N HIS A 116 -38.08 -14.26 27.04
CA HIS A 116 -38.75 -14.75 25.82
C HIS A 116 -38.01 -15.96 25.19
N GLY A 117 -37.12 -16.63 25.93
CA GLY A 117 -36.40 -17.81 25.49
C GLY A 117 -35.46 -17.57 24.30
N SER A 118 -35.00 -16.34 24.10
CA SER A 118 -34.10 -15.92 23.02
C SER A 118 -32.83 -15.32 23.61
N ILE A 119 -31.71 -15.28 22.86
CA ILE A 119 -30.40 -14.93 23.41
C ILE A 119 -29.79 -13.78 22.62
N LEU A 120 -29.26 -12.77 23.33
CA LEU A 120 -28.49 -11.67 22.75
C LEU A 120 -27.00 -11.81 23.02
N VAL A 121 -26.21 -11.62 21.96
CA VAL A 121 -24.74 -11.51 21.97
C VAL A 121 -24.32 -10.21 21.28
N ASP A 122 -23.27 -9.59 21.77
CA ASP A 122 -22.66 -8.39 21.18
C ASP A 122 -21.41 -8.75 20.37
N VAL A 123 -21.34 -8.26 19.14
CA VAL A 123 -20.25 -8.51 18.17
C VAL A 123 -19.74 -7.17 17.67
N ALA A 124 -19.09 -6.44 18.57
CA ALA A 124 -18.63 -5.09 18.29
C ALA A 124 -17.42 -5.11 17.33
N VAL A 125 -17.49 -4.41 16.20
CA VAL A 125 -16.48 -4.52 15.12
C VAL A 125 -15.48 -3.36 15.06
N SER A 126 -14.28 -3.64 14.54
CA SER A 126 -13.21 -2.67 14.32
C SER A 126 -12.52 -2.89 12.97
N GLY A 127 -12.23 -1.79 12.26
CA GLY A 127 -11.66 -1.78 10.90
C GLY A 127 -12.33 -0.75 9.96
N GLY A 128 -13.59 -0.39 10.24
CA GLY A 128 -14.37 0.58 9.46
C GLY A 128 -14.98 0.02 8.17
N PRO A 129 -15.67 0.84 7.35
CA PRO A 129 -16.44 0.37 6.20
C PRO A 129 -15.60 -0.39 5.17
N GLN A 130 -14.37 0.07 4.90
CA GLN A 130 -13.44 -0.64 4.02
C GLN A 130 -13.06 -2.02 4.58
N GLY A 131 -12.75 -2.11 5.88
CA GLY A 131 -12.46 -3.40 6.53
C GLY A 131 -13.65 -4.37 6.51
N ALA A 132 -14.89 -3.84 6.56
CA ALA A 132 -16.11 -4.62 6.37
C ALA A 132 -16.25 -5.10 4.92
N ALA A 133 -16.11 -4.20 3.95
CA ALA A 133 -16.15 -4.51 2.52
C ALA A 133 -15.08 -5.54 2.11
N ASP A 134 -13.91 -5.52 2.75
CA ASP A 134 -12.81 -6.47 2.53
C ASP A 134 -12.97 -7.81 3.27
N GLY A 135 -13.87 -7.91 4.25
CA GLY A 135 -14.01 -9.08 5.13
C GLY A 135 -12.85 -9.23 6.13
N ALA A 136 -12.21 -8.13 6.47
CA ALA A 136 -10.96 -8.07 7.24
C ALA A 136 -11.13 -7.48 8.65
N LEU A 137 -12.36 -7.37 9.16
CA LEU A 137 -12.63 -6.78 10.48
C LEU A 137 -12.01 -7.59 11.63
N THR A 138 -11.76 -6.90 12.74
CA THR A 138 -11.71 -7.53 14.06
C THR A 138 -13.10 -7.47 14.69
N ALA A 139 -13.60 -8.59 15.21
CA ALA A 139 -14.84 -8.71 15.96
C ALA A 139 -14.54 -8.99 17.44
N MET A 140 -15.13 -8.18 18.32
CA MET A 140 -15.03 -8.26 19.78
C MET A 140 -16.34 -8.84 20.30
N VAL A 141 -16.32 -10.11 20.72
CA VAL A 141 -17.55 -10.89 20.98
C VAL A 141 -17.82 -11.02 22.48
N GLY A 142 -18.96 -10.52 22.94
CA GLY A 142 -19.53 -10.84 24.25
C GLY A 142 -20.59 -11.94 24.12
N CYS A 143 -20.30 -13.13 24.65
CA CYS A 143 -21.23 -14.27 24.63
C CYS A 143 -20.92 -15.33 25.70
N PRO A 144 -21.91 -16.16 26.10
CA PRO A 144 -21.66 -17.41 26.82
C PRO A 144 -20.69 -18.31 26.05
N ASP A 145 -19.78 -19.00 26.76
CA ASP A 145 -18.76 -19.89 26.16
C ASP A 145 -19.35 -20.87 25.14
N ALA A 146 -20.44 -21.55 25.53
CA ALA A 146 -21.13 -22.56 24.73
C ALA A 146 -21.79 -22.03 23.43
N LEU A 147 -21.80 -20.72 23.20
CA LEU A 147 -22.31 -20.11 21.96
C LEU A 147 -21.22 -19.55 21.05
N PHE A 148 -19.96 -19.50 21.50
CA PHE A 148 -18.91 -18.81 20.74
C PHE A 148 -18.71 -19.37 19.33
N ASP A 149 -18.61 -20.69 19.17
CA ASP A 149 -18.44 -21.32 17.85
C ASP A 149 -19.65 -21.10 16.93
N THR A 150 -20.86 -21.04 17.50
CA THR A 150 -22.07 -20.68 16.75
C THR A 150 -21.99 -19.25 16.25
N VAL A 151 -21.61 -18.30 17.10
CA VAL A 151 -21.43 -16.88 16.71
C VAL A 151 -20.30 -16.73 15.69
N VAL A 152 -19.16 -17.40 15.87
CA VAL A 152 -18.05 -17.45 14.90
C VAL A 152 -18.55 -17.87 13.52
N SER A 153 -19.42 -18.88 13.43
CA SER A 153 -19.95 -19.36 12.14
C SER A 153 -20.71 -18.28 11.33
N PHE A 154 -21.37 -17.35 12.02
CA PHE A 154 -22.08 -16.21 11.45
C PHE A 154 -21.21 -14.96 11.24
N VAL A 155 -20.07 -14.84 11.94
CA VAL A 155 -19.22 -13.62 12.00
C VAL A 155 -17.99 -13.71 11.11
N GLN A 156 -17.49 -14.92 10.85
CA GLN A 156 -16.41 -15.21 9.88
C GLN A 156 -16.59 -14.65 8.45
N PRO A 157 -17.81 -14.38 7.91
CA PRO A 157 -17.93 -13.83 6.55
C PRO A 157 -17.41 -12.40 6.41
N PHE A 158 -17.35 -11.63 7.51
CA PHE A 158 -16.95 -10.22 7.52
C PHE A 158 -15.79 -9.89 8.48
N ALA A 159 -15.46 -10.76 9.43
CA ALA A 159 -14.36 -10.58 10.36
C ALA A 159 -13.31 -11.70 10.24
N ARG A 160 -12.05 -11.30 10.11
CA ARG A 160 -10.89 -12.22 10.04
C ARG A 160 -10.31 -12.53 11.42
N ASN A 161 -10.44 -11.62 12.37
CA ASN A 161 -9.94 -11.77 13.73
C ASN A 161 -11.12 -11.73 14.69
N ILE A 162 -11.53 -12.87 15.23
CA ILE A 162 -12.71 -12.99 16.10
C ILE A 162 -12.24 -13.33 17.51
N VAL A 163 -12.40 -12.40 18.43
CA VAL A 163 -11.91 -12.52 19.82
C VAL A 163 -13.10 -12.54 20.76
N ARG A 164 -13.20 -13.58 21.59
CA ARG A 164 -14.15 -13.58 22.70
C ARG A 164 -13.63 -12.70 23.83
N CYS A 165 -14.39 -11.65 24.15
CA CYS A 165 -14.06 -10.68 25.19
C CYS A 165 -14.64 -11.04 26.57
N GLY A 166 -15.55 -12.02 26.63
CA GLY A 166 -16.22 -12.47 27.86
C GLY A 166 -17.69 -12.81 27.59
N GLY A 167 -18.53 -12.72 28.63
CA GLY A 167 -19.99 -12.82 28.52
C GLY A 167 -20.63 -11.61 27.83
N THR A 168 -21.97 -11.62 27.71
CA THR A 168 -22.72 -10.56 27.01
C THR A 168 -22.48 -9.17 27.64
N GLY A 169 -22.27 -8.18 26.78
CA GLY A 169 -21.81 -6.82 27.05
C GLY A 169 -20.29 -6.65 27.04
N ALA A 170 -19.48 -7.71 27.03
CA ALA A 170 -18.02 -7.60 27.09
C ALA A 170 -17.38 -7.13 25.76
N GLY A 171 -17.97 -7.48 24.61
CA GLY A 171 -17.53 -7.02 23.30
C GLY A 171 -17.70 -5.50 23.15
N HIS A 172 -18.89 -5.00 23.51
CA HIS A 172 -19.17 -3.56 23.62
C HIS A 172 -18.26 -2.85 24.62
N ALA A 173 -17.92 -3.48 25.75
CA ALA A 173 -17.02 -2.87 26.73
C ALA A 173 -15.60 -2.70 26.18
N VAL A 174 -15.04 -3.75 25.59
CA VAL A 174 -13.73 -3.70 24.92
C VAL A 174 -13.75 -2.71 23.75
N LYS A 175 -14.86 -2.63 22.99
CA LYS A 175 -15.02 -1.66 21.90
C LYS A 175 -15.00 -0.20 22.37
N ALA A 176 -15.71 0.12 23.44
CA ALA A 176 -15.73 1.48 24.00
C ALA A 176 -14.32 1.88 24.48
N ILE A 177 -13.63 0.99 25.21
CA ILE A 177 -12.25 1.21 25.67
C ILE A 177 -11.27 1.35 24.49
N ASN A 178 -11.38 0.49 23.46
CA ASN A 178 -10.61 0.61 22.22
C ASN A 178 -10.81 1.97 21.53
N ASN A 179 -12.06 2.42 21.42
CA ASN A 179 -12.38 3.67 20.72
C ASN A 179 -11.93 4.91 21.50
N ILE A 180 -12.01 4.94 22.84
CA ILE A 180 -11.45 6.06 23.62
C ILE A 180 -9.91 6.06 23.61
N ILE A 181 -9.25 4.90 23.62
CA ILE A 181 -7.79 4.83 23.43
C ILE A 181 -7.41 5.35 22.04
N MET A 182 -8.15 4.97 20.99
CA MET A 182 -7.91 5.45 19.62
C MET A 182 -8.11 6.96 19.49
N GLY A 183 -9.19 7.52 20.06
CA GLY A 183 -9.44 8.96 20.09
C GLY A 183 -8.41 9.74 20.92
N THR A 184 -8.00 9.21 22.07
CA THR A 184 -6.94 9.79 22.92
C THR A 184 -5.59 9.79 22.20
N ASN A 185 -5.22 8.70 21.53
CA ASN A 185 -3.98 8.61 20.75
C ASN A 185 -3.99 9.56 19.55
N LEU A 186 -5.15 9.76 18.90
CA LEU A 186 -5.32 10.77 17.85
C LEU A 186 -5.13 12.18 18.40
N LEU A 187 -5.74 12.51 19.54
CA LEU A 187 -5.56 13.80 20.24
C LEU A 187 -4.10 14.06 20.60
N VAL A 188 -3.47 13.18 21.38
CA VAL A 188 -2.11 13.37 21.89
C VAL A 188 -1.08 13.44 20.76
N ALA A 189 -1.23 12.62 19.71
CA ALA A 189 -0.37 12.74 18.52
C ALA A 189 -0.62 14.04 17.76
N SER A 190 -1.86 14.55 17.73
CA SER A 190 -2.18 15.86 17.15
C SER A 190 -1.53 17.00 17.96
N GLU A 191 -1.65 16.99 19.29
CA GLU A 191 -1.01 17.99 20.16
C GLU A 191 0.53 17.98 20.01
N GLY A 192 1.14 16.79 19.99
CA GLY A 192 2.58 16.66 19.77
C GLY A 192 3.05 17.17 18.40
N LEU A 193 2.29 16.89 17.34
CA LEU A 193 2.58 17.41 16.00
C LEU A 193 2.34 18.93 15.88
N CYS A 194 1.39 19.51 16.62
CA CYS A 194 1.19 20.97 16.70
C CYS A 194 2.43 21.65 17.29
N VAL A 195 2.91 21.13 18.42
CA VAL A 195 4.11 21.64 19.11
C VAL A 195 5.35 21.51 18.23
N LEU A 196 5.53 20.36 17.57
CA LEU A 196 6.65 20.15 16.64
C LEU A 196 6.56 21.07 15.41
N SER A 197 5.37 21.28 14.84
CA SER A 197 5.17 22.23 13.73
C SER A 197 5.50 23.67 14.13
N LYS A 198 5.13 24.09 15.34
CA LYS A 198 5.50 25.42 15.90
C LYS A 198 7.00 25.56 16.15
N TYR A 199 7.66 24.46 16.50
CA TYR A 199 9.12 24.39 16.66
C TYR A 199 9.86 24.32 15.29
N GLY A 200 9.14 24.28 14.17
CA GLY A 200 9.70 24.25 12.82
C GLY A 200 9.99 22.85 12.26
N VAL A 201 9.64 21.79 12.99
CA VAL A 201 9.76 20.40 12.53
C VAL A 201 8.54 20.03 11.68
N GLN A 202 8.77 19.57 10.45
CA GLN A 202 7.70 19.17 9.55
C GLN A 202 6.88 18.00 10.13
N PRO A 203 5.55 18.11 10.26
CA PRO A 203 4.71 17.05 10.82
C PRO A 203 4.87 15.70 10.12
N ALA A 204 5.09 15.70 8.80
CA ALA A 204 5.31 14.48 8.01
C ALA A 204 6.61 13.74 8.38
N ASP A 205 7.67 14.47 8.76
CA ASP A 205 8.97 13.89 9.10
C ASP A 205 9.04 13.47 10.56
N ALA A 206 8.47 14.28 11.47
CA ALA A 206 8.19 13.86 12.84
C ALA A 206 7.39 12.54 12.88
N LEU A 207 6.37 12.42 12.03
CA LEU A 207 5.51 11.24 12.00
C LEU A 207 6.20 9.97 11.47
N LYS A 208 7.21 10.10 10.59
CA LYS A 208 8.10 8.97 10.22
C LYS A 208 8.89 8.51 11.45
N ALA A 209 9.59 9.42 12.12
CA ALA A 209 10.41 9.11 13.28
C ALA A 209 9.57 8.50 14.43
N ILE A 210 8.38 9.06 14.69
CA ILE A 210 7.42 8.55 15.68
C ILE A 210 6.95 7.13 15.34
N ASN A 211 6.68 6.84 14.07
CA ASN A 211 6.16 5.53 13.63
C ASN A 211 7.20 4.40 13.69
N GLU A 212 8.49 4.69 13.53
CA GLU A 212 9.57 3.72 13.80
C GLU A 212 9.90 3.60 15.31
N SER A 213 9.56 4.63 16.09
CA SER A 213 9.83 4.72 17.53
C SER A 213 8.74 4.08 18.41
N SER A 214 8.91 4.18 19.73
CA SER A 214 7.95 3.74 20.75
C SER A 214 6.67 4.57 20.83
N GLY A 215 6.66 5.81 20.30
CA GLY A 215 5.49 6.69 20.26
C GLY A 215 4.43 6.31 19.22
N ARG A 216 4.66 5.25 18.44
CA ARG A 216 3.75 4.79 17.38
C ARG A 216 2.40 4.29 17.91
N SER A 217 1.34 4.58 17.18
CA SER A 217 0.00 4.09 17.44
C SER A 217 -0.79 3.88 16.14
N TRP A 218 -1.96 3.26 16.21
CA TRP A 218 -2.84 3.15 15.04
C TRP A 218 -3.24 4.53 14.45
N ALA A 219 -3.31 5.57 15.29
CA ALA A 219 -3.57 6.93 14.82
C ALA A 219 -2.39 7.48 14.00
N THR A 220 -1.14 7.34 14.50
CA THR A 220 0.06 7.86 13.82
C THR A 220 0.41 7.09 12.54
N ILE A 221 0.07 5.79 12.46
CA ILE A 221 0.33 4.95 11.28
C ILE A 221 -0.82 5.03 10.25
N ASN A 222 -2.08 5.05 10.69
CA ASN A 222 -3.25 4.81 9.82
C ASN A 222 -4.34 5.88 9.84
N ARG A 223 -4.24 6.94 10.64
CA ARG A 223 -5.16 8.09 10.56
C ARG A 223 -4.44 9.33 10.06
N ILE A 224 -3.44 9.76 10.80
CA ILE A 224 -2.77 11.04 10.59
C ILE A 224 -2.10 11.13 9.20
N PRO A 225 -1.32 10.13 8.71
CA PRO A 225 -0.67 10.23 7.39
C PRO A 225 -1.63 10.19 6.20
N LYS A 226 -2.83 9.62 6.41
CA LYS A 226 -3.77 9.26 5.34
C LYS A 226 -4.93 10.24 5.19
N HIS A 227 -5.34 10.89 6.28
CA HIS A 227 -6.54 11.74 6.33
C HIS A 227 -6.30 13.13 6.96
N VAL A 228 -5.36 13.26 7.92
CA VAL A 228 -5.08 14.55 8.59
C VAL A 228 -4.02 15.36 7.87
N LEU A 229 -2.83 14.78 7.64
CA LEU A 229 -1.74 15.45 6.91
C LEU A 229 -2.16 15.92 5.49
N PRO A 230 -2.98 15.18 4.72
CA PRO A 230 -3.50 15.65 3.43
C PRO A 230 -4.69 16.62 3.53
N GLY A 231 -5.23 16.89 4.73
CA GLY A 231 -6.41 17.73 4.94
C GLY A 231 -7.74 17.18 4.42
N THR A 232 -7.81 15.91 4.00
CA THR A 232 -9.02 15.32 3.39
C THR A 232 -10.07 14.90 4.40
N TYR A 233 -9.66 14.50 5.61
CA TYR A 233 -10.53 14.07 6.70
C TYR A 233 -11.62 13.04 6.30
N ASP A 234 -11.27 12.13 5.39
CA ASP A 234 -12.17 11.29 4.59
C ASP A 234 -12.22 9.81 5.03
N TYR A 235 -12.05 9.52 6.33
CA TYR A 235 -11.99 8.12 6.79
C TYR A 235 -13.35 7.39 6.75
N GLY A 236 -14.47 8.11 6.96
CA GLY A 236 -15.81 7.55 6.94
C GLY A 236 -16.31 7.06 8.31
N PHE A 237 -15.91 7.71 9.41
CA PHE A 237 -16.46 7.47 10.75
C PHE A 237 -16.73 8.80 11.47
N GLN A 238 -18.00 9.06 11.79
CA GLN A 238 -18.45 10.35 12.34
C GLN A 238 -17.89 10.63 13.74
N LEU A 239 -17.58 11.90 13.99
CA LEU A 239 -17.06 12.44 15.25
C LEU A 239 -18.08 12.29 16.39
N SER A 240 -19.37 12.47 16.11
CA SER A 240 -20.48 12.24 17.03
C SER A 240 -20.56 10.77 17.50
N LEU A 241 -20.30 9.80 16.61
CA LEU A 241 -20.23 8.38 16.96
C LEU A 241 -19.01 8.07 17.84
N LEU A 242 -17.85 8.67 17.55
CA LEU A 242 -16.68 8.57 18.42
C LEU A 242 -16.94 9.18 19.81
N GLN A 243 -17.56 10.37 19.88
CA GLN A 243 -17.94 11.02 21.13
C GLN A 243 -18.85 10.12 21.97
N LYS A 244 -19.85 9.49 21.35
CA LYS A 244 -20.77 8.53 21.99
C LYS A 244 -20.03 7.28 22.51
N ASP A 245 -19.08 6.73 21.76
CA ASP A 245 -18.26 5.60 22.23
C ASP A 245 -17.34 6.02 23.41
N MET A 246 -16.79 7.23 23.38
CA MET A 246 -15.98 7.79 24.47
C MET A 246 -16.81 8.05 25.74
N LEU A 247 -18.06 8.52 25.60
CA LEU A 247 -19.00 8.64 26.72
C LEU A 247 -19.33 7.27 27.33
N THR A 248 -19.47 6.23 26.50
CA THR A 248 -19.68 4.86 26.96
C THR A 248 -18.47 4.37 27.79
N ALA A 249 -17.25 4.67 27.35
CA ALA A 249 -16.04 4.35 28.12
C ALA A 249 -15.99 5.08 29.48
N LEU A 250 -16.43 6.34 29.56
CA LEU A 250 -16.55 7.06 30.83
C LEU A 250 -17.62 6.47 31.77
N ARG A 251 -18.75 6.00 31.23
CA ARG A 251 -19.77 5.29 32.04
C ARG A 251 -19.21 3.99 32.63
N LEU A 252 -18.43 3.24 31.86
CA LEU A 252 -17.75 2.03 32.33
C LEU A 252 -16.70 2.35 33.41
N ALA A 253 -15.96 3.45 33.26
CA ALA A 253 -15.06 3.94 34.30
C ALA A 253 -15.81 4.28 35.60
N ALA A 254 -16.93 4.99 35.51
CA ALA A 254 -17.77 5.31 36.67
C ALA A 254 -18.34 4.07 37.37
N VAL A 255 -18.88 3.10 36.61
CA VAL A 255 -19.42 1.83 37.15
C VAL A 255 -18.34 0.97 37.83
N THR A 256 -17.09 1.05 37.38
CA THR A 256 -15.96 0.33 37.98
C THR A 256 -15.24 1.10 39.09
N GLY A 257 -15.65 2.34 39.40
CA GLY A 257 -14.93 3.23 40.31
C GLY A 257 -13.54 3.68 39.80
N SER A 258 -13.26 3.48 38.50
CA SER A 258 -11.96 3.76 37.89
C SER A 258 -11.73 5.26 37.73
N THR A 259 -10.65 5.77 38.34
CA THR A 259 -10.23 7.17 38.16
C THR A 259 -9.51 7.35 36.81
N THR A 260 -10.20 7.90 35.81
CA THR A 260 -9.71 8.00 34.43
C THR A 260 -9.55 9.46 33.95
N PRO A 261 -8.52 10.20 34.41
CA PRO A 261 -8.38 11.63 34.11
C PRO A 261 -8.16 11.92 32.62
N LEU A 262 -7.35 11.10 31.93
CA LEU A 262 -7.10 11.24 30.49
C LEU A 262 -8.40 11.06 29.68
N PHE A 263 -9.18 10.02 29.97
CA PHE A 263 -10.46 9.77 29.30
C PHE A 263 -11.43 10.96 29.44
N SER A 264 -11.52 11.56 30.63
CA SER A 264 -12.40 12.73 30.86
C SER A 264 -11.94 13.94 30.06
N ARG A 265 -10.63 14.25 30.07
CA ARG A 265 -10.07 15.38 29.29
C ARG A 265 -10.25 15.16 27.79
N SER A 266 -9.93 13.97 27.27
CA SER A 266 -10.10 13.64 25.85
C SER A 266 -11.56 13.70 25.43
N PHE A 267 -12.50 13.17 26.23
CA PHE A 267 -13.93 13.26 25.94
C PHE A 267 -14.42 14.71 25.88
N HIS A 268 -14.05 15.58 26.83
CA HIS A 268 -14.47 16.99 26.79
C HIS A 268 -13.92 17.74 25.56
N ILE A 269 -12.70 17.42 25.12
CA ILE A 269 -12.14 17.99 23.87
C ILE A 269 -12.93 17.48 22.65
N THR A 270 -13.25 16.19 22.61
CA THR A 270 -14.05 15.58 21.52
C THR A 270 -15.49 16.10 21.47
N GLU A 271 -16.14 16.32 22.62
CA GLU A 271 -17.45 16.98 22.69
C GLU A 271 -17.40 18.42 22.18
N HIS A 272 -16.40 19.20 22.61
CA HIS A 272 -16.22 20.57 22.14
C HIS A 272 -15.97 20.63 20.63
N ALA A 273 -15.16 19.69 20.11
CA ALA A 273 -14.93 19.53 18.68
C ALA A 273 -16.22 19.18 17.91
N SER A 274 -17.05 18.24 18.39
CA SER A 274 -18.31 17.89 17.71
C SER A 274 -19.29 19.07 17.68
N LYS A 275 -19.37 19.85 18.77
CA LYS A 275 -20.19 21.07 18.87
C LYS A 275 -19.77 22.17 17.88
N ILE A 276 -18.49 22.24 17.50
CA ILE A 276 -17.96 23.23 16.54
C ILE A 276 -18.01 22.73 15.09
N LEU A 277 -17.68 21.45 14.88
CA LEU A 277 -17.49 20.88 13.54
C LEU A 277 -18.78 20.27 12.95
N GLY A 278 -19.81 20.06 13.78
CA GLY A 278 -21.09 19.44 13.43
C GLY A 278 -21.05 17.91 13.47
N ASP A 279 -22.18 17.28 13.79
CA ASP A 279 -22.26 15.84 14.07
C ASP A 279 -21.90 14.93 12.88
N ASN A 280 -21.93 15.47 11.65
CA ASN A 280 -21.54 14.79 10.42
C ASN A 280 -20.04 14.89 10.10
N ALA A 281 -19.24 15.63 10.86
CA ALA A 281 -17.78 15.68 10.71
C ALA A 281 -17.16 14.28 10.90
N ASP A 282 -16.12 13.95 10.13
CA ASP A 282 -15.33 12.74 10.40
C ASP A 282 -14.49 12.91 11.68
N HIS A 283 -14.31 11.82 12.43
CA HIS A 283 -13.52 11.79 13.66
C HIS A 283 -12.07 12.27 13.49
N THR A 284 -11.49 12.22 12.29
CA THR A 284 -10.16 12.75 12.00
C THR A 284 -10.08 14.28 12.06
N ARG A 285 -11.21 14.99 11.92
CA ARG A 285 -11.30 16.45 12.18
C ARG A 285 -11.12 16.81 13.65
N LEU A 286 -11.05 15.83 14.56
CA LEU A 286 -10.59 16.04 15.93
C LEU A 286 -9.16 16.62 15.99
N SER A 287 -8.31 16.30 15.00
CA SER A 287 -7.01 16.94 14.81
C SER A 287 -7.14 18.42 14.41
N GLU A 288 -8.10 18.76 13.56
CA GLU A 288 -8.39 20.14 13.15
C GLU A 288 -8.79 21.01 14.34
N ALA A 289 -9.64 20.48 15.24
CA ALA A 289 -10.01 21.16 16.49
C ALA A 289 -8.81 21.41 17.41
N VAL A 290 -7.88 20.44 17.54
CA VAL A 290 -6.62 20.62 18.28
C VAL A 290 -5.72 21.67 17.64
N ALA A 291 -5.62 21.67 16.30
CA ALA A 291 -4.85 22.66 15.55
C ALA A 291 -5.37 24.08 15.79
N HIS A 292 -6.70 24.29 15.70
CA HIS A 292 -7.35 25.56 16.02
C HIS A 292 -7.13 25.99 17.47
N LEU A 293 -7.36 25.10 18.45
CA LEU A 293 -7.15 25.40 19.89
C LEU A 293 -5.70 25.82 20.20
N GLN A 294 -4.72 25.30 19.45
CA GLN A 294 -3.33 25.70 19.61
C GLN A 294 -2.89 26.86 18.71
N SER A 295 -3.70 27.34 17.75
CA SER A 295 -3.22 28.21 16.66
C SER A 295 -1.99 27.62 15.93
N ALA A 296 -2.04 26.32 15.65
CA ALA A 296 -1.05 25.57 14.87
C ALA A 296 -1.71 25.07 13.57
N ASN A 297 -0.91 24.61 12.60
CA ASN A 297 -1.44 23.82 11.49
C ASN A 297 -0.93 22.37 11.59
N LEU A 298 -1.84 21.40 11.42
CA LEU A 298 -1.56 19.96 11.40
C LEU A 298 -1.68 19.32 10.01
N GLN A 299 -2.21 20.05 9.04
CA GLN A 299 -1.96 19.74 7.64
C GLN A 299 -0.44 19.76 7.42
N VAL A 300 0.08 19.08 6.40
CA VAL A 300 1.44 19.42 5.93
C VAL A 300 1.41 20.90 5.56
N PRO A 301 2.25 21.76 6.14
CA PRO A 301 2.25 23.16 5.76
C PRO A 301 2.52 23.30 4.27
N SER A 302 1.69 24.10 3.58
CA SER A 302 2.27 25.04 2.63
C SER A 302 3.35 25.79 3.40
N ILE A 303 4.61 25.59 3.00
CA ILE A 303 5.77 25.79 3.87
C ILE A 303 5.71 27.19 4.48
N PRO A 304 5.97 27.42 5.79
CA PRO A 304 6.07 28.78 6.33
C PRO A 304 7.41 29.40 5.85
N GLY A 305 7.39 29.93 4.63
CA GLY A 305 8.57 30.18 3.79
C GLY A 305 8.31 29.90 2.30
N SER A 306 7.34 29.03 2.01
CA SER A 306 6.55 29.07 0.78
C SER A 306 5.07 29.43 1.07
N GLN A 307 4.74 30.72 0.92
CA GLN A 307 3.75 31.01 -0.12
C GLN A 307 4.15 30.16 -1.33
N ALA A 308 3.28 29.36 -1.95
CA ALA A 308 3.67 28.63 -3.18
C ALA A 308 4.26 29.68 -4.13
N PRO A 309 5.60 29.67 -4.40
CA PRO A 309 6.30 30.95 -4.39
C PRO A 309 5.74 31.83 -5.48
N SER A 310 5.31 33.04 -5.09
CA SER A 310 4.52 33.93 -5.97
C SER A 310 5.14 33.90 -7.35
N MET A 311 4.37 33.82 -8.44
CA MET A 311 4.93 33.32 -9.70
C MET A 311 6.23 34.07 -10.14
N ARG A 312 6.35 35.37 -9.79
CA ARG A 312 7.60 36.17 -9.79
C ARG A 312 8.79 35.58 -9.00
N ALA A 313 8.61 35.12 -7.76
CA ALA A 313 9.61 34.44 -6.92
C ALA A 313 9.95 33.00 -7.36
N LEU A 314 9.04 32.30 -8.06
CA LEU A 314 9.40 31.11 -8.87
C LEU A 314 10.14 31.48 -10.16
N GLY A 315 10.26 32.76 -10.49
CA GLY A 315 10.86 33.27 -11.73
C GLY A 315 9.97 33.12 -12.97
N ILE A 316 8.72 32.69 -12.81
CA ILE A 316 7.76 32.49 -13.91
C ILE A 316 7.54 33.79 -14.69
N LYS A 317 7.62 33.68 -16.02
CA LYS A 317 7.43 34.77 -17.00
C LYS A 317 6.24 34.51 -17.93
N LEU A 318 5.71 33.29 -17.92
CA LEU A 318 4.59 32.84 -18.75
C LEU A 318 3.76 31.80 -17.98
N VAL A 319 2.45 31.97 -17.99
CA VAL A 319 1.47 30.96 -17.57
C VAL A 319 0.69 30.50 -18.80
N VAL A 320 0.61 29.19 -18.99
CA VAL A 320 -0.21 28.54 -20.02
C VAL A 320 -1.41 27.90 -19.34
N PHE A 321 -2.62 28.30 -19.69
CA PHE A 321 -3.86 27.68 -19.21
C PHE A 321 -4.50 26.84 -20.32
N ASP A 322 -5.17 25.73 -19.97
CA ASP A 322 -6.17 25.18 -20.90
C ASP A 322 -7.36 26.14 -21.03
N CYS A 323 -8.05 26.08 -22.16
CA CYS A 323 -9.19 26.92 -22.45
C CYS A 323 -10.48 26.38 -21.80
N ALA A 324 -10.95 25.20 -22.23
CA ALA A 324 -12.15 24.57 -21.67
C ALA A 324 -11.88 24.02 -20.26
N GLY A 325 -12.90 23.98 -19.39
CA GLY A 325 -12.85 23.44 -18.02
C GLY A 325 -11.95 24.22 -17.03
N THR A 326 -11.06 25.06 -17.54
CA THR A 326 -9.97 25.72 -16.81
C THR A 326 -10.06 27.24 -16.84
N VAL A 327 -10.48 27.81 -17.97
CA VAL A 327 -10.72 29.26 -18.17
C VAL A 327 -12.18 29.52 -18.54
N ILE A 328 -12.75 28.65 -19.38
CA ILE A 328 -14.12 28.70 -19.89
C ILE A 328 -14.91 27.48 -19.37
N ASP A 329 -16.07 27.73 -18.76
CA ASP A 329 -17.09 26.71 -18.52
C ASP A 329 -17.94 26.54 -19.78
N GLU A 330 -17.96 25.31 -20.29
CA GLU A 330 -18.74 24.85 -21.44
C GLU A 330 -19.69 23.69 -21.08
N GLY A 331 -19.87 23.42 -19.79
CA GLY A 331 -20.78 22.38 -19.30
C GLY A 331 -20.46 20.95 -19.80
N GLY A 332 -19.25 20.69 -20.31
CA GLY A 332 -18.86 19.42 -20.91
C GLY A 332 -19.50 19.12 -22.27
N LEU A 333 -19.93 20.14 -23.03
CA LEU A 333 -20.55 19.98 -24.35
C LEU A 333 -19.64 19.20 -25.32
N VAL A 334 -18.33 19.46 -25.34
CA VAL A 334 -17.34 18.70 -26.13
C VAL A 334 -17.51 17.19 -25.97
N TYR A 335 -17.63 16.74 -24.73
CA TYR A 335 -17.66 15.31 -24.41
C TYR A 335 -19.04 14.69 -24.66
N LYS A 336 -20.11 15.48 -24.52
CA LYS A 336 -21.48 15.10 -24.92
C LYS A 336 -21.59 14.91 -26.44
N VAL A 337 -21.09 15.87 -27.23
CA VAL A 337 -21.09 15.81 -28.70
C VAL A 337 -20.21 14.66 -29.19
N LEU A 338 -19.04 14.45 -28.59
CA LEU A 338 -18.16 13.33 -28.94
C LEU A 338 -18.82 11.96 -28.63
N ASP A 339 -19.45 11.79 -27.46
CA ASP A 339 -20.17 10.57 -27.10
C ASP A 339 -21.34 10.30 -28.07
N GLN A 340 -22.12 11.35 -28.39
CA GLN A 340 -23.22 11.33 -29.35
C GLN A 340 -22.78 10.88 -30.75
N ILE A 341 -21.75 11.50 -31.33
CA ILE A 341 -21.24 11.16 -32.67
C ILE A 341 -20.75 9.71 -32.71
N MET A 342 -20.02 9.27 -31.68
CA MET A 342 -19.49 7.91 -31.63
C MET A 342 -20.61 6.86 -31.48
N ARG A 343 -21.60 7.07 -30.60
CA ARG A 343 -22.73 6.14 -30.42
C ARG A 343 -23.71 6.16 -31.60
N GLY A 344 -23.83 7.31 -32.26
CA GLY A 344 -24.66 7.53 -33.45
C GLY A 344 -24.10 6.89 -34.73
N THR A 345 -22.92 6.25 -34.70
CA THR A 345 -22.41 5.48 -35.84
C THR A 345 -23.44 4.44 -36.32
N PRO A 346 -23.66 4.27 -37.64
CA PRO A 346 -24.64 3.32 -38.15
C PRO A 346 -24.40 1.91 -37.62
N GLY A 347 -25.44 1.32 -36.99
CA GLY A 347 -25.37 0.02 -36.32
C GLY A 347 -24.64 0.02 -34.96
N SER A 348 -24.33 1.20 -34.40
CA SER A 348 -23.52 1.41 -33.20
C SER A 348 -22.19 0.64 -33.22
N ARG A 349 -21.50 0.70 -34.37
CA ARG A 349 -20.20 0.05 -34.61
C ARG A 349 -19.16 0.41 -33.54
N ILE A 350 -19.15 1.65 -33.06
CA ILE A 350 -18.28 2.07 -31.97
C ILE A 350 -18.94 1.79 -30.61
N THR A 351 -18.29 0.93 -29.81
CA THR A 351 -18.68 0.60 -28.43
C THR A 351 -17.51 0.81 -27.46
N TYR A 352 -17.81 1.27 -26.24
CA TYR A 352 -16.85 1.58 -25.19
C TYR A 352 -17.54 1.75 -23.83
N THR A 353 -16.77 1.67 -22.73
CA THR A 353 -17.26 1.94 -21.36
C THR A 353 -17.00 3.40 -20.96
N SER A 354 -17.73 3.94 -19.97
CA SER A 354 -17.50 5.31 -19.46
C SER A 354 -16.04 5.53 -19.04
N LYS A 355 -15.48 4.60 -18.27
CA LYS A 355 -14.06 4.62 -17.85
C LYS A 355 -13.06 4.56 -19.00
N GLU A 356 -13.44 3.98 -20.13
CA GLU A 356 -12.62 3.95 -21.33
C GLU A 356 -12.67 5.30 -22.08
N PHE A 357 -13.83 5.97 -22.08
CA PHE A 357 -14.03 7.31 -22.63
C PHE A 357 -13.39 8.42 -21.78
N GLU A 358 -13.44 8.30 -20.45
CA GLU A 358 -12.76 9.16 -19.47
C GLU A 358 -11.26 9.32 -19.79
N LEU A 359 -10.58 8.25 -20.24
CA LEU A 359 -9.17 8.28 -20.63
C LEU A 359 -8.85 9.14 -21.87
N TRP A 360 -9.84 9.49 -22.68
CA TRP A 360 -9.69 10.35 -23.88
C TRP A 360 -10.05 11.82 -23.65
N HIS A 361 -10.37 12.20 -22.40
CA HIS A 361 -10.52 13.60 -22.03
C HIS A 361 -9.16 14.32 -22.10
N GLY A 362 -9.16 15.57 -22.57
CA GLY A 362 -7.93 16.32 -22.90
C GLY A 362 -7.16 15.87 -24.17
N CYS A 363 -7.55 14.79 -24.85
CA CYS A 363 -6.90 14.36 -26.11
C CYS A 363 -7.23 15.25 -27.31
N ASN A 364 -6.40 15.15 -28.37
CA ASN A 364 -6.82 15.46 -29.72
C ASN A 364 -8.06 14.60 -30.09
N LYS A 365 -9.10 15.24 -30.62
CA LYS A 365 -10.40 14.60 -30.89
C LYS A 365 -10.36 13.70 -32.12
N VAL A 366 -9.51 13.99 -33.10
CA VAL A 366 -9.24 13.11 -34.26
C VAL A 366 -8.61 11.80 -33.80
N GLU A 367 -7.66 11.85 -32.87
CA GLU A 367 -6.98 10.66 -32.35
C GLU A 367 -7.93 9.75 -31.56
N ALA A 368 -8.86 10.34 -30.78
CA ALA A 368 -9.91 9.58 -30.10
C ALA A 368 -10.83 8.87 -31.12
N LEU A 369 -11.36 9.62 -32.11
CA LEU A 369 -12.20 9.05 -33.16
C LEU A 369 -11.48 7.97 -33.98
N ARG A 370 -10.18 8.14 -34.26
CA ARG A 370 -9.32 7.14 -34.91
C ARG A 370 -9.14 5.88 -34.07
N PHE A 371 -8.87 6.01 -32.77
CA PHE A 371 -8.69 4.85 -31.88
C PHE A 371 -9.95 3.99 -31.81
N PHE A 372 -11.11 4.61 -31.60
CA PHE A 372 -12.37 3.88 -31.52
C PHE A 372 -12.89 3.42 -32.89
N GLY A 373 -12.71 4.21 -33.95
CA GLY A 373 -13.07 3.86 -35.32
C GLY A 373 -12.25 2.69 -35.87
N SER A 374 -10.93 2.67 -35.65
CA SER A 374 -10.08 1.54 -36.06
C SER A 374 -10.43 0.24 -35.32
N ARG A 375 -10.79 0.29 -34.02
CA ARG A 375 -11.36 -0.86 -33.30
C ARG A 375 -12.69 -1.33 -33.89
N ALA A 376 -13.48 -0.42 -34.45
CA ALA A 376 -14.73 -0.69 -35.14
C ALA A 376 -14.55 -1.07 -36.63
N GLY A 377 -13.32 -1.23 -37.11
CA GLY A 377 -13.00 -1.59 -38.49
C GLY A 377 -13.26 -0.48 -39.52
N MET A 378 -13.35 0.78 -39.07
CA MET A 378 -13.64 1.94 -39.92
C MET A 378 -12.39 2.44 -40.66
N SER A 379 -12.59 3.02 -41.85
CA SER A 379 -11.49 3.62 -42.62
C SER A 379 -11.12 5.03 -42.12
N GLU A 380 -9.95 5.55 -42.52
CA GLU A 380 -9.56 6.93 -42.19
C GLU A 380 -10.54 7.95 -42.78
N GLU A 381 -11.10 7.70 -43.96
CA GLU A 381 -12.11 8.54 -44.59
C GLU A 381 -13.40 8.61 -43.75
N GLU A 382 -13.87 7.48 -43.20
CA GLU A 382 -14.99 7.48 -42.25
C GLU A 382 -14.66 8.26 -40.97
N VAL A 383 -13.42 8.17 -40.46
CA VAL A 383 -12.96 8.93 -39.29
C VAL A 383 -12.91 10.43 -39.58
N GLN A 384 -12.49 10.86 -40.77
CA GLN A 384 -12.53 12.28 -41.17
C GLN A 384 -13.96 12.81 -41.32
N VAL A 385 -14.91 11.99 -41.80
CA VAL A 385 -16.34 12.36 -41.82
C VAL A 385 -16.88 12.54 -40.39
N MET A 386 -16.66 11.56 -39.50
CA MET A 386 -17.06 11.70 -38.09
C MET A 386 -16.46 12.94 -37.42
N TYR A 387 -15.21 13.28 -37.73
CA TYR A 387 -14.56 14.48 -37.18
C TYR A 387 -15.20 15.77 -37.71
N LYS A 388 -15.54 15.82 -39.00
CA LYS A 388 -16.24 16.96 -39.60
C LYS A 388 -17.64 17.14 -38.99
N ASP A 389 -18.38 16.05 -38.76
CA ASP A 389 -19.71 16.07 -38.15
C ASP A 389 -19.64 16.45 -36.66
N PHE A 390 -18.59 16.01 -35.96
CA PHE A 390 -18.27 16.48 -34.60
C PHE A 390 -18.03 17.99 -34.56
N LEU A 391 -17.23 18.54 -35.49
CA LEU A 391 -16.94 19.96 -35.54
C LEU A 391 -18.17 20.81 -35.87
N SER A 392 -19.00 20.40 -36.84
CA SER A 392 -20.22 21.15 -37.18
C SER A 392 -21.25 21.13 -36.05
N THR A 393 -21.42 19.98 -35.39
CA THR A 393 -22.32 19.85 -34.22
C THR A 393 -21.82 20.68 -33.02
N LEU A 394 -20.50 20.74 -32.81
CA LEU A 394 -19.88 21.55 -31.76
C LEU A 394 -19.97 23.05 -32.07
N GLU A 395 -19.82 23.46 -33.33
CA GLU A 395 -19.96 24.87 -33.73
C GLU A 395 -21.39 25.36 -33.55
N ALA A 396 -22.40 24.59 -33.97
CA ALA A 396 -23.81 24.88 -33.71
C ALA A 396 -24.11 24.98 -32.20
N GLY A 397 -23.68 23.98 -31.43
CA GLY A 397 -23.87 23.93 -29.97
C GLY A 397 -23.22 25.08 -29.19
N TYR A 398 -22.22 25.77 -29.75
CA TYR A 398 -21.64 26.98 -29.18
C TYR A 398 -22.22 28.28 -29.72
N PHE A 399 -22.49 28.38 -31.03
CA PHE A 399 -22.71 29.67 -31.70
C PHE A 399 -24.12 29.87 -32.27
N ASP A 400 -25.03 28.89 -32.15
CA ASP A 400 -26.45 29.09 -32.47
C ASP A 400 -27.09 30.15 -31.54
N ALA A 401 -27.99 30.97 -32.10
CA ALA A 401 -28.56 32.12 -31.40
C ALA A 401 -29.34 31.78 -30.13
N GLU A 402 -29.85 30.55 -29.99
CA GLU A 402 -30.56 30.06 -28.80
C GLU A 402 -29.61 29.70 -27.65
N ASN A 403 -28.32 29.46 -27.94
CA ASN A 403 -27.28 29.07 -26.96
C ASN A 403 -26.49 30.28 -26.41
N ALA A 404 -26.90 31.51 -26.74
CA ALA A 404 -26.21 32.74 -26.34
C ALA A 404 -26.11 32.88 -24.80
N GLY A 405 -24.90 32.72 -24.26
CA GLY A 405 -24.64 32.74 -22.82
C GLY A 405 -24.66 31.37 -22.13
N PHE A 406 -24.67 30.26 -22.89
CA PHE A 406 -24.36 28.93 -22.36
C PHE A 406 -22.89 28.83 -21.92
N VAL A 407 -21.97 29.24 -22.80
CA VAL A 407 -20.54 29.34 -22.55
C VAL A 407 -20.24 30.53 -21.63
N LYS A 408 -19.44 30.34 -20.57
CA LYS A 408 -19.13 31.38 -19.57
C LYS A 408 -17.67 31.37 -19.15
N LEU A 409 -17.16 32.51 -18.73
CA LEU A 409 -15.85 32.58 -18.07
C LEU A 409 -15.96 32.04 -16.63
N ILE A 410 -14.95 31.28 -16.19
CA ILE A 410 -14.88 30.79 -14.80
C ILE A 410 -14.66 31.99 -13.84
N PRO A 411 -15.40 32.08 -12.71
CA PRO A 411 -15.29 33.21 -11.78
C PRO A 411 -13.87 33.42 -11.25
N GLY A 412 -13.42 34.69 -11.18
CA GLY A 412 -12.07 35.07 -10.73
C GLY A 412 -10.99 35.08 -11.82
N THR A 413 -11.32 34.66 -13.05
CA THR A 413 -10.34 34.54 -14.14
C THR A 413 -9.81 35.90 -14.63
N PHE A 414 -10.67 36.91 -14.77
CA PHE A 414 -10.23 38.26 -15.18
C PHE A 414 -9.32 38.90 -14.12
N GLU A 415 -9.66 38.73 -12.84
CA GLU A 415 -8.89 39.22 -11.70
C GLU A 415 -7.52 38.54 -11.64
N LEU A 416 -7.46 37.23 -11.87
CA LEU A 416 -6.22 36.47 -11.97
C LEU A 416 -5.35 36.93 -13.16
N PHE A 417 -5.92 37.04 -14.36
CA PHE A 417 -5.18 37.43 -15.56
C PHE A 417 -4.63 38.87 -15.43
N LYS A 418 -5.44 39.78 -14.86
CA LYS A 418 -5.02 41.15 -14.53
C LYS A 418 -3.86 41.16 -13.52
N ALA A 419 -3.95 40.37 -12.44
CA ALA A 419 -2.88 40.29 -11.44
C ALA A 419 -1.57 39.68 -11.99
N LEU A 420 -1.66 38.73 -12.94
CA LEU A 420 -0.49 38.18 -13.63
C LEU A 420 0.16 39.22 -14.55
N GLY A 421 -0.63 39.96 -15.34
CA GLY A 421 -0.16 41.07 -16.15
C GLY A 421 0.51 42.18 -15.32
N GLU A 422 -0.11 42.59 -14.21
CA GLU A 422 0.46 43.55 -13.25
C GLU A 422 1.75 43.06 -12.58
N ALA A 423 1.93 41.74 -12.43
CA ALA A 423 3.17 41.14 -11.96
C ALA A 423 4.29 41.11 -13.04
N GLY A 424 3.95 41.35 -14.31
CA GLY A 424 4.86 41.25 -15.46
C GLY A 424 4.97 39.84 -16.05
N ILE A 425 3.91 39.02 -15.90
CA ILE A 425 3.88 37.60 -16.29
C ILE A 425 2.88 37.43 -17.43
N LYS A 426 3.34 36.84 -18.54
CA LYS A 426 2.50 36.59 -19.72
C LYS A 426 1.41 35.56 -19.44
N VAL A 427 0.25 35.73 -20.05
CA VAL A 427 -0.90 34.81 -19.94
C VAL A 427 -1.26 34.28 -21.31
N CYS A 428 -1.05 32.99 -21.56
CA CYS A 428 -1.40 32.36 -22.82
C CYS A 428 -2.39 31.20 -22.61
N LEU A 429 -3.17 30.91 -23.65
CA LEU A 429 -4.04 29.75 -23.69
C LEU A 429 -3.45 28.68 -24.62
N ASN A 430 -3.63 27.41 -24.25
CA ASN A 430 -3.50 26.29 -25.18
C ASN A 430 -4.80 25.49 -25.26
N THR A 431 -5.10 24.86 -26.40
CA THR A 431 -6.29 24.02 -26.54
C THR A 431 -6.15 22.93 -27.61
N GLY A 432 -6.96 21.87 -27.48
CA GLY A 432 -7.16 20.84 -28.50
C GLY A 432 -8.27 21.16 -29.52
N TYR A 433 -8.89 22.34 -29.46
CA TYR A 433 -9.80 22.83 -30.51
C TYR A 433 -9.05 23.23 -31.79
N PRO A 434 -9.71 23.18 -32.96
CA PRO A 434 -9.27 23.94 -34.13
C PRO A 434 -9.22 25.44 -33.85
N ARG A 435 -8.33 26.15 -34.55
CA ARG A 435 -8.13 27.60 -34.41
C ARG A 435 -9.43 28.40 -34.51
N SER A 436 -10.29 28.07 -35.49
CA SER A 436 -11.57 28.76 -35.73
C SER A 436 -12.55 28.70 -34.55
N ILE A 437 -12.63 27.58 -33.84
CA ILE A 437 -13.50 27.44 -32.66
C ILE A 437 -12.84 28.12 -31.45
N ALA A 438 -11.54 27.91 -31.27
CA ALA A 438 -10.78 28.48 -30.15
C ALA A 438 -10.86 30.01 -30.11
N GLU A 439 -10.64 30.68 -31.26
CA GLU A 439 -10.70 32.12 -31.38
C GLU A 439 -12.12 32.65 -31.11
N ARG A 440 -13.16 32.08 -31.75
CA ARG A 440 -14.57 32.50 -31.56
C ARG A 440 -15.05 32.35 -30.10
N LEU A 441 -14.61 31.31 -29.38
CA LEU A 441 -14.89 31.16 -27.94
C LEU A 441 -14.26 32.30 -27.11
N ILE A 442 -13.01 32.66 -27.42
CA ILE A 442 -12.26 33.74 -26.75
C ILE A 442 -12.91 35.11 -26.99
N GLN A 443 -13.45 35.35 -28.20
CA GLN A 443 -14.25 36.56 -28.48
C GLN A 443 -15.53 36.58 -27.62
N MET A 444 -16.27 35.47 -27.56
CA MET A 444 -17.53 35.37 -26.83
C MET A 444 -17.39 35.64 -25.33
N VAL A 445 -16.29 35.21 -24.69
CA VAL A 445 -16.02 35.48 -23.27
C VAL A 445 -15.19 36.77 -23.02
N GLY A 446 -14.90 37.56 -24.06
CA GLY A 446 -14.21 38.85 -23.93
C GLY A 446 -12.73 38.76 -23.54
N LEU A 447 -12.04 37.68 -23.93
CA LEU A 447 -10.65 37.41 -23.55
C LEU A 447 -9.59 37.89 -24.55
N GLU A 448 -9.96 38.34 -25.75
CA GLU A 448 -9.01 38.69 -26.83
C GLU A 448 -7.93 39.68 -26.40
N GLU A 449 -8.31 40.75 -25.70
CA GLU A 449 -7.39 41.76 -25.16
C GLU A 449 -6.88 41.43 -23.73
N LYS A 450 -6.97 40.18 -23.29
CA LYS A 450 -6.69 39.76 -21.90
C LYS A 450 -5.73 38.57 -21.83
N ILE A 451 -5.22 38.12 -22.98
CA ILE A 451 -4.20 37.08 -23.14
C ILE A 451 -3.11 37.59 -24.08
N ASP A 452 -1.87 37.14 -23.87
CA ASP A 452 -0.71 37.43 -24.73
C ASP A 452 -0.72 36.59 -26.02
N ASP A 453 -1.29 35.38 -25.98
CA ASP A 453 -1.23 34.43 -27.09
C ASP A 453 -2.20 33.23 -26.97
N LEU A 454 -2.44 32.58 -28.10
CA LEU A 454 -3.21 31.34 -28.25
C LEU A 454 -2.46 30.35 -29.15
N VAL A 455 -2.19 29.16 -28.61
CA VAL A 455 -1.70 28.01 -29.38
C VAL A 455 -2.76 26.90 -29.45
N VAL A 456 -2.92 26.31 -30.62
CA VAL A 456 -3.75 25.12 -30.85
C VAL A 456 -2.88 23.93 -31.24
N ALA A 457 -3.42 22.72 -31.11
CA ALA A 457 -2.71 21.50 -31.52
C ALA A 457 -2.28 21.52 -33.01
N GLU A 458 -3.02 22.24 -33.85
CA GLU A 458 -2.74 22.42 -35.28
C GLU A 458 -1.44 23.18 -35.55
N ASP A 459 -1.03 24.13 -34.68
CA ASP A 459 0.19 24.93 -34.85
C ASP A 459 1.48 24.10 -34.67
N VAL A 460 1.36 22.90 -34.08
CA VAL A 460 2.50 22.06 -33.66
C VAL A 460 2.39 20.59 -34.10
N GLY A 461 1.31 20.22 -34.79
CA GLY A 461 1.03 18.86 -35.27
C GLY A 461 0.57 17.88 -34.19
N MET A 462 1.32 17.77 -33.08
CA MET A 462 1.02 16.86 -31.96
C MET A 462 0.67 17.66 -30.70
N GLY A 463 -0.59 17.55 -30.27
CA GLY A 463 -1.12 18.26 -29.08
C GLY A 463 -0.87 17.52 -27.76
N ARG A 464 -1.70 17.81 -26.73
CA ARG A 464 -1.63 17.16 -25.41
C ARG A 464 -1.68 15.63 -25.51
N PRO A 465 -0.84 14.89 -24.76
CA PRO A 465 0.08 15.36 -23.71
C PRO A 465 1.48 15.77 -24.20
N TYR A 466 1.75 15.81 -25.51
CA TYR A 466 3.08 16.17 -26.02
C TYR A 466 3.40 17.65 -25.75
N PRO A 467 4.65 18.01 -25.38
CA PRO A 467 4.98 19.33 -24.83
C PRO A 467 5.05 20.46 -25.87
N TYR A 468 4.71 20.18 -27.13
CA TYR A 468 5.08 21.04 -28.25
C TYR A 468 4.34 22.38 -28.28
N MET A 469 3.09 22.44 -27.81
CA MET A 469 2.35 23.70 -27.65
C MET A 469 3.05 24.64 -26.66
N ILE A 470 3.49 24.13 -25.51
CA ILE A 470 4.28 24.89 -24.53
C ILE A 470 5.64 25.27 -25.12
N HIS A 471 6.32 24.36 -25.85
CA HIS A 471 7.58 24.67 -26.56
C HIS A 471 7.42 25.70 -27.69
N TYR A 472 6.23 25.85 -28.27
CA TYR A 472 5.92 26.87 -29.27
C TYR A 472 5.77 28.25 -28.62
N LEU A 473 4.92 28.37 -27.59
CA LEU A 473 4.77 29.60 -26.80
C LEU A 473 6.10 30.06 -26.17
N ALA A 474 6.87 29.13 -25.61
CA ALA A 474 8.20 29.40 -25.04
C ALA A 474 9.14 30.07 -26.06
N ARG A 475 9.20 29.55 -27.30
CA ARG A 475 10.00 30.15 -28.38
C ARG A 475 9.42 31.49 -28.84
N LYS A 476 8.10 31.57 -29.04
CA LYS A 476 7.39 32.78 -29.51
C LYS A 476 7.51 33.96 -28.53
N HIS A 477 7.72 33.70 -27.24
CA HIS A 477 7.97 34.71 -26.21
C HIS A 477 9.42 34.78 -25.71
N ASN A 478 10.36 34.07 -26.35
CA ASN A 478 11.79 34.05 -26.01
C ASN A 478 12.10 33.61 -24.54
N ILE A 479 11.34 32.65 -24.02
CA ILE A 479 11.52 32.05 -22.70
C ILE A 479 12.20 30.69 -22.88
N MET A 480 13.53 30.72 -23.02
CA MET A 480 14.35 29.55 -23.36
C MET A 480 14.59 28.56 -22.20
N ASP A 481 14.15 28.90 -20.98
CA ASP A 481 14.26 28.03 -19.80
C ASP A 481 12.86 27.78 -19.24
N MET A 482 12.40 26.54 -19.42
CA MET A 482 11.04 26.09 -19.15
C MET A 482 10.66 26.16 -17.67
N ARG A 483 11.65 26.27 -16.78
CA ARG A 483 11.43 26.51 -15.34
C ARG A 483 10.78 27.87 -15.06
N HIS A 484 10.83 28.80 -16.01
CA HIS A 484 10.12 30.08 -15.96
C HIS A 484 8.71 30.01 -16.60
N ILE A 485 8.16 28.81 -16.82
CA ILE A 485 6.82 28.58 -17.38
C ILE A 485 5.97 27.80 -16.39
N ALA A 486 4.72 28.24 -16.21
CA ALA A 486 3.69 27.54 -15.46
C ALA A 486 2.62 26.95 -16.39
N LYS A 487 2.07 25.76 -16.10
CA LYS A 487 0.94 25.15 -16.83
C LYS A 487 -0.23 24.82 -15.89
N LEU A 488 -1.45 25.18 -16.29
CA LEU A 488 -2.69 24.83 -15.60
C LEU A 488 -3.69 24.13 -16.54
N GLY A 489 -4.51 23.24 -15.98
CA GLY A 489 -5.57 22.51 -16.69
C GLY A 489 -6.45 21.67 -15.75
N ASP A 490 -7.60 21.20 -16.21
CA ASP A 490 -8.58 20.40 -15.44
C ASP A 490 -8.56 18.89 -15.77
N ALA A 491 -7.79 18.48 -16.78
CA ALA A 491 -7.58 17.08 -17.15
C ALA A 491 -6.16 16.60 -16.80
N VAL A 492 -5.98 15.29 -16.65
CA VAL A 492 -4.68 14.67 -16.33
C VAL A 492 -3.62 14.97 -17.39
N ARG A 493 -4.02 15.09 -18.66
CA ARG A 493 -3.11 15.29 -19.81
C ARG A 493 -2.47 16.67 -19.87
N ASP A 494 -3.08 17.67 -19.23
CA ASP A 494 -2.50 19.00 -19.03
C ASP A 494 -1.37 19.01 -18.00
N ILE A 495 -1.51 18.14 -16.99
CA ILE A 495 -0.47 17.92 -15.98
C ILE A 495 0.70 17.15 -16.59
N GLU A 496 0.41 16.17 -17.46
CA GLU A 496 1.41 15.43 -18.23
C GLU A 496 2.13 16.34 -19.23
N GLU A 497 1.42 17.21 -19.97
CA GLU A 497 2.01 18.19 -20.89
C GLU A 497 2.96 19.14 -20.17
N GLY A 498 2.55 19.73 -19.04
CA GLY A 498 3.41 20.60 -18.24
C GLY A 498 4.66 19.89 -17.72
N LEU A 499 4.53 18.63 -17.30
CA LEU A 499 5.65 17.81 -16.84
C LEU A 499 6.62 17.47 -17.98
N PHE A 500 6.11 16.99 -19.12
CA PHE A 500 6.93 16.66 -20.28
C PHE A 500 7.54 17.91 -20.93
N ALA A 501 6.95 19.09 -20.73
CA ALA A 501 7.52 20.36 -21.16
C ALA A 501 8.63 20.89 -20.22
N GLY A 502 8.80 20.30 -19.03
CA GLY A 502 9.75 20.78 -18.03
C GLY A 502 9.35 22.10 -17.36
N CYS A 503 8.04 22.40 -17.29
CA CYS A 503 7.52 23.59 -16.61
C CYS A 503 7.96 23.64 -15.14
N GLY A 504 8.33 24.83 -14.67
CA GLY A 504 8.74 25.05 -13.26
C GLY A 504 7.58 24.96 -12.26
N PHE A 505 6.34 25.10 -12.76
CA PHE A 505 5.12 24.92 -11.98
C PHE A 505 4.03 24.28 -12.85
N VAL A 506 3.32 23.29 -12.30
CA VAL A 506 2.18 22.66 -12.99
C VAL A 506 1.09 22.37 -11.96
N ALA A 507 -0.14 22.81 -12.22
CA ALA A 507 -1.25 22.68 -11.27
C ALA A 507 -2.55 22.23 -11.95
N GLY A 508 -3.30 21.39 -11.25
CA GLY A 508 -4.65 20.98 -11.64
C GLY A 508 -5.71 21.87 -11.00
N VAL A 509 -6.69 22.32 -11.78
CA VAL A 509 -7.86 23.06 -11.29
C VAL A 509 -9.06 22.13 -11.09
N LEU A 510 -9.98 22.52 -10.22
CA LEU A 510 -11.14 21.69 -9.81
C LEU A 510 -12.47 22.14 -10.46
N THR A 511 -12.39 23.00 -11.48
CA THR A 511 -13.53 23.58 -12.19
C THR A 511 -14.04 22.70 -13.34
N GLY A 512 -13.18 21.86 -13.89
CA GLY A 512 -13.54 20.83 -14.87
C GLY A 512 -13.80 19.47 -14.23
N SER A 513 -14.37 18.56 -15.02
CA SER A 513 -15.08 17.36 -14.52
C SER A 513 -14.22 16.13 -14.25
N ASN A 514 -12.91 16.15 -14.52
CA ASN A 514 -12.11 14.92 -14.68
C ASN A 514 -10.85 14.78 -13.81
N LEU A 515 -10.52 15.75 -12.96
CA LEU A 515 -9.48 15.57 -11.93
C LEU A 515 -10.09 15.03 -10.64
N PRO A 516 -9.87 13.75 -10.27
CA PRO A 516 -10.24 13.28 -8.94
C PRO A 516 -9.41 14.03 -7.90
N ALA A 517 -10.05 14.41 -6.77
CA ALA A 517 -9.41 15.19 -5.69
C ALA A 517 -8.05 14.61 -5.20
N ARG A 518 -7.83 13.31 -5.41
CA ARG A 518 -6.51 12.66 -5.34
C ARG A 518 -5.67 12.86 -6.62
N ARG A 519 -5.08 14.04 -6.86
CA ARG A 519 -3.83 14.14 -7.67
C ARG A 519 -2.90 15.34 -7.50
N GLN A 520 -3.07 16.21 -6.50
CA GLN A 520 -2.03 17.19 -6.13
C GLN A 520 -0.86 16.54 -5.38
N LYS A 521 -0.03 15.78 -6.11
CA LYS A 521 1.31 15.32 -5.71
C LYS A 521 2.27 15.28 -6.89
N GLN A 522 2.65 16.47 -7.39
CA GLN A 522 3.98 16.59 -7.98
C GLN A 522 4.99 16.70 -6.84
N LYS A 523 6.02 15.84 -6.85
CA LYS A 523 7.26 16.16 -6.14
C LYS A 523 7.90 17.34 -6.87
N PRO A 524 8.49 18.34 -6.19
CA PRO A 524 9.50 19.15 -6.86
C PRO A 524 10.60 18.22 -7.38
N ALA A 525 11.14 18.49 -8.55
CA ALA A 525 12.30 17.76 -9.07
C ALA A 525 13.48 18.03 -8.13
N SER A 526 13.80 17.06 -7.28
CA SER A 526 14.91 17.17 -6.34
C SER A 526 16.22 17.30 -7.12
N MET A 527 16.94 18.40 -6.89
CA MET A 527 18.38 18.42 -7.15
C MET A 527 19.00 17.33 -6.28
N ASP A 528 19.38 16.21 -6.90
CA ASP A 528 20.23 15.23 -6.26
C ASP A 528 21.49 15.04 -7.11
N ASN A 529 22.64 15.08 -6.45
CA ASN A 529 23.92 15.23 -7.12
C ASN A 529 24.47 13.87 -7.57
N THR A 530 23.95 13.33 -8.67
CA THR A 530 24.75 12.40 -9.51
C THR A 530 25.90 13.18 -10.15
N ILE A 531 26.95 13.40 -9.37
CA ILE A 531 28.27 13.80 -9.85
C ILE A 531 28.71 12.72 -10.84
N VAL A 532 28.69 13.03 -12.13
CA VAL A 532 29.29 12.19 -13.16
C VAL A 532 30.81 12.17 -12.92
N PRO A 533 31.42 11.03 -12.57
CA PRO A 533 32.86 10.97 -12.41
C PRO A 533 33.52 11.18 -13.78
N ALA A 534 34.19 12.32 -13.95
CA ALA A 534 34.81 12.69 -15.22
C ALA A 534 35.83 11.62 -15.66
N ARG A 535 35.66 11.11 -16.90
CA ARG A 535 36.48 10.06 -17.51
C ARG A 535 37.99 10.35 -17.37
N ARG A 536 38.71 9.55 -16.57
CA ARG A 536 40.15 9.32 -16.81
C ARG A 536 40.30 8.31 -17.95
N ARG A 537 40.47 8.81 -19.17
CA ARG A 537 41.05 8.00 -20.27
C ARG A 537 42.46 7.54 -19.87
N ARG A 538 42.78 6.28 -20.15
CA ARG A 538 44.11 5.89 -20.65
C ARG A 538 43.97 5.45 -22.11
N HIS A 539 45.02 5.64 -22.90
CA HIS A 539 45.04 5.37 -24.34
C HIS A 539 45.83 4.09 -24.65
N SER A 540 45.21 3.20 -25.43
CA SER A 540 45.78 2.20 -26.36
C SER A 540 44.58 1.43 -26.90
N GLY A 541 44.08 1.69 -28.11
CA GLY A 541 44.63 1.16 -29.37
C GLY A 541 43.91 -0.17 -29.71
N SER A 542 43.44 -0.47 -30.92
CA SER A 542 43.49 0.24 -32.21
C SER A 542 42.54 -0.47 -33.22
N MET A 543 41.98 0.25 -34.20
CA MET A 543 41.55 -0.19 -35.55
C MET A 543 40.60 -1.44 -35.68
N GLU A 544 39.54 -1.46 -36.49
CA GLU A 544 38.79 -0.43 -37.26
C GLU A 544 37.35 -1.01 -37.50
N GLN A 545 36.51 -0.84 -38.54
CA GLN A 545 36.55 -0.17 -39.86
C GLN A 545 35.10 0.17 -40.32
N ASP A 546 34.92 0.50 -41.60
CA ASP A 546 33.73 0.45 -42.48
C ASP A 546 32.38 -0.11 -41.95
N THR A 547 31.19 0.46 -42.29
CA THR A 547 30.74 1.64 -43.07
C THR A 547 29.21 1.86 -42.79
N LYS A 548 28.36 2.71 -43.44
CA LYS A 548 28.35 3.56 -44.65
C LYS A 548 27.32 4.72 -44.47
N PHE A 549 27.11 5.55 -45.51
CA PHE A 549 26.04 6.57 -45.64
C PHE A 549 25.35 6.44 -47.03
N PRO A 550 24.17 7.05 -47.29
CA PRO A 550 24.00 8.50 -47.60
C PRO A 550 23.22 9.25 -46.49
N ALA A 551 23.37 10.57 -46.20
CA ALA A 551 23.42 11.79 -47.02
C ALA A 551 22.03 12.21 -47.58
N SER A 552 21.62 13.49 -47.63
CA SER A 552 22.29 14.81 -47.49
C SER A 552 21.41 15.81 -46.68
N SER A 553 21.68 17.11 -46.43
CA SER A 553 22.75 18.12 -46.70
C SER A 553 22.66 19.18 -45.57
N VAL A 554 23.70 19.56 -44.81
CA VAL A 554 24.96 20.27 -45.14
C VAL A 554 24.81 21.76 -45.49
N ILE A 555 25.18 22.64 -44.55
CA ILE A 555 25.82 23.96 -44.76
C ILE A 555 26.93 24.13 -43.70
N ILE A 556 28.05 24.75 -44.09
CA ILE A 556 29.30 25.08 -43.36
C ILE A 556 29.91 26.33 -44.07
N PRO A 557 31.03 26.98 -43.66
CA PRO A 557 31.82 27.01 -42.41
C PRO A 557 31.95 28.46 -41.82
N LEU A 558 32.81 28.82 -40.85
CA LEU A 558 34.27 29.15 -40.92
C LEU A 558 34.91 29.37 -39.51
N PRO A 559 36.26 29.43 -39.34
CA PRO A 559 36.91 29.02 -38.07
C PRO A 559 38.04 29.92 -37.46
N ARG A 560 38.29 29.71 -36.14
CA ARG A 560 39.56 29.90 -35.36
C ARG A 560 40.18 31.32 -35.25
N PRO A 561 40.89 31.63 -34.14
CA PRO A 561 42.35 31.39 -34.02
C PRO A 561 42.81 30.36 -32.94
N GLN A 562 44.11 30.34 -32.61
CA GLN A 562 44.79 29.41 -31.68
C GLN A 562 45.71 30.16 -30.65
N SER A 563 46.57 29.41 -29.92
CA SER A 563 47.64 29.82 -28.96
C SER A 563 47.18 30.06 -27.51
N THR A 564 47.93 29.76 -26.43
CA THR A 564 49.16 28.92 -26.22
C THR A 564 49.22 28.45 -24.74
N PRO A 565 50.00 27.42 -24.35
CA PRO A 565 50.03 26.90 -22.97
C PRO A 565 51.15 27.51 -22.08
N GLY A 566 50.97 27.52 -20.76
CA GLY A 566 51.99 27.98 -19.80
C GLY A 566 51.81 27.48 -18.34
N GLU A 567 52.80 26.70 -17.89
CA GLU A 567 53.40 26.54 -16.54
C GLU A 567 52.61 26.42 -15.21
N ARG A 568 53.26 25.74 -14.25
CA ARG A 568 52.96 25.52 -12.82
C ARG A 568 54.23 24.97 -12.13
N PRO A 569 54.33 24.88 -10.79
CA PRO A 569 53.88 25.80 -9.73
C PRO A 569 54.96 26.01 -8.63
N HIS A 570 54.77 26.91 -7.64
CA HIS A 570 55.65 26.93 -6.46
C HIS A 570 55.05 27.44 -5.14
N GLN A 571 55.46 26.76 -4.04
CA GLN A 571 55.43 27.18 -2.62
C GLN A 571 54.04 27.26 -1.91
N ARG A 572 53.91 27.15 -0.58
CA ARG A 572 54.92 27.20 0.54
C ARG A 572 54.56 26.33 1.77
N ARG A 573 55.42 26.33 2.79
CA ARG A 573 55.26 25.76 4.17
C ARG A 573 55.07 26.92 5.19
N ARG A 574 54.84 26.77 6.52
CA ARG A 574 55.03 25.66 7.51
C ARG A 574 54.12 25.91 8.75
N GLN A 575 54.19 24.98 9.73
CA GLN A 575 53.77 25.06 11.17
C GLN A 575 52.27 24.87 11.45
N GLN A 576 51.81 24.00 12.36
CA GLN A 576 52.23 23.48 13.70
C GLN A 576 51.75 24.32 14.89
N SER A 577 51.37 23.61 15.96
CA SER A 577 50.55 24.04 17.10
C SER A 577 51.32 24.07 18.44
N PRO A 578 50.69 24.59 19.51
CA PRO A 578 51.02 24.27 20.90
C PRO A 578 49.92 23.44 21.61
N THR A 579 50.21 23.00 22.84
CA THR A 579 49.32 22.28 23.79
C THR A 579 49.70 22.67 25.24
N ARG A 580 48.98 22.16 26.26
CA ARG A 580 49.08 22.42 27.74
C ARG A 580 48.31 23.67 28.25
N SER A 581 47.87 23.75 29.52
CA SER A 581 47.60 22.74 30.58
C SER A 581 46.72 23.36 31.71
N SER A 582 46.45 22.59 32.77
CA SER A 582 45.79 22.89 34.06
C SER A 582 46.21 24.22 34.74
N ASP A 583 45.46 24.84 35.67
CA ASP A 583 44.94 24.37 36.98
C ASP A 583 43.91 25.37 37.63
N GLU A 584 43.28 24.98 38.76
CA GLU A 584 42.68 25.76 39.90
C GLU A 584 41.73 26.98 39.65
N GLY A 585 40.73 27.31 40.50
CA GLY A 585 40.18 26.68 41.72
C GLY A 585 39.16 27.60 42.46
N GLU A 586 38.22 27.00 43.24
CA GLU A 586 37.33 27.62 44.29
C GLU A 586 36.37 28.77 43.87
N SER A 587 35.27 29.12 44.55
CA SER A 587 34.39 28.57 45.63
C SER A 587 32.93 29.05 45.32
N GLY A 588 31.81 28.81 46.03
CA GLY A 588 31.42 28.17 47.31
C GLY A 588 29.86 28.23 47.41
N GLY A 589 29.14 27.96 48.51
CA GLY A 589 29.52 27.48 49.84
C GLY A 589 28.51 27.84 50.96
N ALA A 590 27.35 27.14 51.05
CA ALA A 590 26.42 27.04 52.20
C ALA A 590 25.23 26.14 51.78
N ASP A 591 24.88 24.98 52.32
CA ASP A 591 25.25 24.23 53.55
C ASP A 591 24.59 24.68 54.86
N ILE A 592 23.83 23.76 55.50
CA ILE A 592 23.56 23.63 56.95
C ILE A 592 22.62 22.42 57.24
N GLN A 593 23.25 21.33 57.72
CA GLN A 593 22.97 20.61 58.99
C GLN A 593 21.68 19.76 59.21
N THR A 594 21.67 18.65 60.00
CA THR A 594 22.75 17.94 60.76
C THR A 594 22.33 16.51 61.21
N THR A 595 23.25 15.52 61.10
CA THR A 595 23.54 14.39 62.07
C THR A 595 22.41 13.36 62.41
N VAL A 596 22.61 12.06 62.73
CA VAL A 596 23.74 11.11 62.97
C VAL A 596 23.11 9.66 62.97
N ASN A 597 23.74 8.47 62.87
CA ASN A 597 25.06 7.94 63.30
C ASN A 597 25.54 6.69 62.48
N ASN A 598 26.71 6.17 62.89
CA ASN A 598 27.29 4.81 62.85
C ASN A 598 26.36 3.57 62.63
N THR A 599 26.81 2.40 62.12
CA THR A 599 28.21 1.85 62.06
C THR A 599 28.43 0.74 60.99
N SER A 600 29.71 0.52 60.61
CA SER A 600 30.33 -0.73 60.08
C SER A 600 30.17 -1.14 58.60
N GLU A 601 31.13 -1.92 58.08
CA GLU A 601 31.33 -2.25 56.64
C GLU A 601 31.05 -3.72 56.24
N ARG A 602 30.82 -3.93 54.92
CA ARG A 602 31.02 -5.18 54.11
C ARG A 602 30.13 -6.41 54.42
N PRO A 603 30.02 -7.38 53.47
CA PRO A 603 30.04 -7.28 52.00
C PRO A 603 28.83 -7.97 51.32
N LEU A 604 28.57 -7.68 50.04
CA LEU A 604 27.53 -8.36 49.25
C LEU A 604 28.02 -9.70 48.67
N LYS A 605 27.20 -10.77 48.83
CA LYS A 605 27.27 -12.02 48.04
C LYS A 605 25.86 -12.62 47.85
N PRO A 606 25.64 -13.48 46.82
CA PRO A 606 24.30 -13.82 46.32
C PRO A 606 23.61 -14.96 47.08
N LEU A 607 22.30 -15.09 46.83
CA LEU A 607 21.43 -16.13 47.40
C LEU A 607 21.70 -17.54 46.81
N PRO A 608 21.49 -18.63 47.58
CA PRO A 608 22.06 -19.95 47.27
C PRO A 608 21.10 -20.95 46.60
N THR A 609 21.67 -22.07 46.14
CA THR A 609 21.01 -23.19 45.46
C THR A 609 20.33 -24.20 46.40
N SER A 610 19.36 -24.94 45.87
CA SER A 610 18.80 -26.15 46.50
C SER A 610 19.81 -27.30 46.47
N LYS A 611 19.80 -28.14 47.51
CA LYS A 611 20.75 -29.26 47.68
C LYS A 611 20.14 -30.60 47.28
N SER A 612 20.99 -31.46 46.71
CA SER A 612 20.71 -32.87 46.44
C SER A 612 20.88 -33.74 47.69
N ARG A 613 20.44 -35.00 47.60
CA ARG A 613 20.83 -36.10 48.49
C ARG A 613 21.01 -37.37 47.65
N ALA A 614 22.04 -38.16 47.94
CA ALA A 614 22.41 -39.37 47.18
C ALA A 614 22.99 -40.44 48.12
N ALA A 615 22.97 -41.72 47.68
CA ALA A 615 24.12 -42.66 47.73
C ALA A 615 23.72 -44.15 47.60
N LYS A 616 24.32 -44.84 46.61
CA LYS A 616 24.89 -46.22 46.57
C LYS A 616 25.25 -46.48 45.09
N MET A 617 26.53 -46.58 44.69
CA MET A 617 27.46 -47.73 44.81
C MET A 617 26.97 -48.98 44.06
N ALA A 618 27.75 -49.68 43.21
CA ALA A 618 29.22 -49.72 43.06
C ALA A 618 29.72 -49.89 41.58
N THR A 619 30.97 -50.35 41.40
CA THR A 619 31.81 -50.40 40.16
C THR A 619 32.33 -51.85 39.88
N PRO A 620 33.33 -52.13 38.99
CA PRO A 620 33.30 -52.02 37.51
C PRO A 620 33.90 -53.23 36.71
N ASN A 621 33.47 -53.42 35.45
CA ASN A 621 34.20 -54.13 34.35
C ASN A 621 34.51 -55.65 34.57
N PRO A 622 35.37 -56.33 33.77
CA PRO A 622 35.27 -56.72 32.34
C PRO A 622 35.33 -58.25 32.08
N GLN A 623 34.98 -58.74 30.86
CA GLN A 623 35.73 -59.76 30.05
C GLN A 623 34.99 -60.24 28.76
N THR A 624 35.76 -60.76 27.80
CA THR A 624 35.38 -61.35 26.48
C THR A 624 35.88 -62.84 26.42
N PRO A 625 35.94 -63.64 25.31
CA PRO A 625 35.56 -63.42 23.87
C PRO A 625 34.94 -64.61 23.04
N ILE A 626 34.23 -64.30 21.93
CA ILE A 626 34.23 -64.98 20.57
C ILE A 626 33.70 -66.46 20.46
N PRO A 627 33.21 -67.01 19.30
CA PRO A 627 33.00 -66.50 17.90
C PRO A 627 31.50 -66.34 17.48
N PHE A 628 31.10 -65.52 16.48
CA PHE A 628 31.13 -65.69 14.99
C PHE A 628 30.41 -66.96 14.46
N VAL A 629 29.55 -66.93 13.42
CA VAL A 629 29.43 -66.04 12.23
C VAL A 629 27.96 -65.69 11.86
N ALA A 630 27.77 -64.49 11.27
CA ALA A 630 26.73 -63.86 10.39
C ALA A 630 25.48 -64.67 9.86
N ASN A 631 24.46 -64.08 9.21
CA ASN A 631 24.39 -62.88 8.34
C ASN A 631 22.94 -62.24 8.28
N PRO A 632 22.53 -61.32 7.35
CA PRO A 632 21.91 -60.05 7.80
C PRO A 632 20.59 -59.62 7.13
N SER A 633 19.83 -58.71 7.75
CA SER A 633 19.05 -57.64 7.07
C SER A 633 18.22 -56.79 8.06
N MET A 634 17.75 -55.62 7.58
CA MET A 634 16.67 -54.81 8.15
C MET A 634 16.84 -54.18 9.55
N LEU A 635 18.06 -53.74 9.89
CA LEU A 635 18.26 -52.59 10.80
C LEU A 635 19.21 -51.58 10.15
N PRO A 636 18.74 -50.37 9.76
CA PRO A 636 19.60 -49.33 9.21
C PRO A 636 20.59 -48.81 10.28
N VAL A 637 21.88 -48.97 10.03
CA VAL A 637 22.95 -48.41 10.88
C VAL A 637 23.22 -46.97 10.49
N GLN A 638 23.42 -46.11 11.48
CA GLN A 638 23.67 -44.68 11.30
C GLN A 638 24.98 -44.43 10.52
N ALA A 639 24.90 -43.71 9.41
CA ALA A 639 26.05 -43.45 8.55
C ALA A 639 27.06 -42.47 9.19
N HIS A 640 28.32 -42.89 9.31
CA HIS A 640 29.40 -42.03 9.76
C HIS A 640 29.92 -41.15 8.61
N VAL A 641 29.98 -39.84 8.84
CA VAL A 641 30.58 -38.86 7.91
C VAL A 641 32.10 -39.03 7.85
N ALA A 642 32.68 -38.94 6.66
CA ALA A 642 34.12 -39.04 6.44
C ALA A 642 34.89 -37.86 7.07
N ARG A 643 36.11 -38.12 7.57
CA ARG A 643 36.99 -37.08 8.13
C ARG A 643 37.67 -36.31 7.01
N GLY A 644 37.56 -34.98 7.02
CA GLY A 644 38.21 -34.10 6.05
C GLY A 644 39.75 -34.10 6.15
N GLY A 645 40.42 -33.74 5.06
CA GLY A 645 41.87 -33.59 5.02
C GLY A 645 42.37 -32.37 5.80
N VAL A 646 43.51 -32.54 6.47
CA VAL A 646 44.35 -31.50 7.12
C VAL A 646 43.56 -30.41 7.86
N ALA A 647 43.22 -30.70 9.12
CA ALA A 647 42.68 -29.68 10.02
C ALA A 647 43.70 -28.55 10.26
N SER A 648 43.40 -27.35 9.76
CA SER A 648 43.97 -26.12 10.33
C SER A 648 43.58 -26.06 11.81
N ALA A 649 44.56 -25.89 12.70
CA ALA A 649 44.37 -25.93 14.16
C ALA A 649 43.65 -24.69 14.74
N ASN A 650 42.85 -24.00 13.93
CA ASN A 650 42.06 -22.85 14.32
C ASN A 650 40.77 -23.26 15.04
N ARG A 651 40.56 -22.71 16.23
CA ARG A 651 39.36 -22.94 17.05
C ARG A 651 38.11 -22.35 16.38
N ARG A 652 37.30 -23.21 15.75
CA ARG A 652 35.98 -22.84 15.22
C ARG A 652 34.92 -22.78 16.32
N LEU A 653 33.95 -21.88 16.16
CA LEU A 653 32.68 -21.85 16.87
C LEU A 653 31.64 -22.61 16.03
N TYR A 654 30.98 -23.58 16.65
CA TYR A 654 29.86 -24.31 16.07
C TYR A 654 28.56 -23.79 16.69
N VAL A 655 27.62 -23.34 15.87
CA VAL A 655 26.28 -22.90 16.29
C VAL A 655 25.24 -23.82 15.67
N ILE A 656 24.38 -24.39 16.51
CA ILE A 656 23.29 -25.27 16.07
C ILE A 656 21.98 -24.53 16.36
N LEU A 657 21.22 -24.22 15.30
CA LEU A 657 19.85 -23.72 15.39
C LEU A 657 18.91 -24.92 15.52
N GLU A 658 18.60 -25.27 16.77
CA GLU A 658 17.80 -26.43 17.17
C GLU A 658 16.29 -26.17 17.02
N GLN A 659 15.50 -27.21 16.71
CA GLN A 659 14.05 -27.13 16.44
C GLN A 659 13.65 -26.06 15.41
N ALA A 660 14.50 -25.79 14.43
CA ALA A 660 14.29 -24.70 13.48
C ALA A 660 13.15 -24.99 12.48
N CYS A 661 12.19 -24.07 12.38
CA CYS A 661 11.06 -24.19 11.48
C CYS A 661 11.36 -23.56 10.11
N LEU A 662 11.83 -24.38 9.16
CA LEU A 662 11.99 -24.05 7.75
C LEU A 662 10.85 -24.65 6.94
N GLU A 663 9.74 -23.92 6.81
CA GLU A 663 8.54 -24.41 6.13
C GLU A 663 8.33 -23.84 4.72
N ALA A 664 8.05 -24.75 3.78
CA ALA A 664 7.47 -24.43 2.48
C ALA A 664 5.94 -24.52 2.55
N TYR A 665 5.26 -23.50 2.03
CA TYR A 665 3.81 -23.36 2.03
C TYR A 665 3.22 -23.55 0.62
N ARG A 666 2.09 -24.25 0.55
CA ARG A 666 1.30 -24.46 -0.66
C ARG A 666 0.52 -23.19 -1.01
N ILE A 667 0.94 -22.46 -2.03
CA ILE A 667 0.13 -21.40 -2.63
C ILE A 667 -0.98 -22.08 -3.42
N SER A 668 -2.20 -22.10 -2.87
CA SER A 668 -3.40 -22.33 -3.66
C SER A 668 -3.58 -21.16 -4.63
N SER A 669 -3.50 -21.42 -5.93
CA SER A 669 -4.07 -20.52 -6.94
C SER A 669 -5.56 -20.29 -6.64
N GLY A 670 -6.03 -19.07 -6.92
CA GLY A 670 -7.32 -18.60 -6.41
C GLY A 670 -8.54 -19.36 -6.94
N SER A 671 -9.58 -19.44 -6.11
CA SER A 671 -10.96 -19.83 -6.49
C SER A 671 -11.10 -21.13 -7.29
N GLY A 672 -10.98 -22.27 -6.60
CA GLY A 672 -11.38 -23.59 -7.10
C GLY A 672 -12.90 -23.74 -7.26
N GLY A 673 -13.52 -22.97 -8.15
CA GLY A 673 -14.85 -23.31 -8.67
C GLY A 673 -14.78 -24.63 -9.45
N LYS A 674 -15.76 -25.53 -9.29
CA LYS A 674 -15.78 -26.82 -9.99
C LYS A 674 -15.92 -26.64 -11.51
N GLY A 675 -14.79 -26.57 -12.21
CA GLY A 675 -14.72 -26.67 -13.65
C GLY A 675 -15.31 -28.01 -14.13
N ARG A 676 -16.17 -27.95 -15.15
CA ARG A 676 -16.87 -29.12 -15.73
C ARG A 676 -15.96 -29.91 -16.68
N ASN A 677 -14.80 -30.32 -16.19
CA ASN A 677 -13.93 -31.40 -16.68
C ASN A 677 -12.71 -31.49 -15.75
N GLY A 678 -12.48 -32.64 -15.11
CA GLY A 678 -11.49 -32.79 -14.04
C GLY A 678 -10.06 -32.94 -14.55
N LYS A 679 -9.28 -31.84 -14.54
CA LYS A 679 -7.82 -31.87 -14.40
C LYS A 679 -7.42 -30.94 -13.26
N GLU A 680 -6.59 -31.43 -12.35
CA GLU A 680 -6.11 -30.64 -11.22
C GLU A 680 -5.05 -29.61 -11.68
N GLY A 681 -5.06 -28.44 -11.06
CA GLY A 681 -4.07 -27.39 -11.32
C GLY A 681 -2.75 -27.67 -10.62
N GLU A 682 -1.64 -27.40 -11.31
CA GLU A 682 -0.27 -27.59 -10.82
C GLU A 682 -0.04 -26.90 -9.45
N VAL A 683 0.49 -27.64 -8.49
CA VAL A 683 0.56 -27.21 -7.09
C VAL A 683 1.84 -26.42 -6.82
N LYS A 684 1.71 -25.10 -6.68
CA LYS A 684 2.85 -24.22 -6.42
C LYS A 684 3.19 -24.13 -4.93
N TYR A 685 4.44 -24.42 -4.57
CA TYR A 685 4.99 -24.23 -3.23
C TYR A 685 5.94 -23.02 -3.21
N THR A 686 6.05 -22.35 -2.06
CA THR A 686 7.04 -21.30 -1.81
C THR A 686 7.60 -21.42 -0.40
N LEU A 687 8.87 -21.05 -0.17
CA LEU A 687 9.41 -20.87 1.17
C LEU A 687 8.76 -19.64 1.83
N LEU A 688 8.49 -19.71 3.13
CA LEU A 688 7.96 -18.56 3.87
C LEU A 688 9.04 -17.50 4.11
N ASN A 689 8.76 -16.27 3.69
CA ASN A 689 9.47 -15.12 4.22
C ASN A 689 8.94 -14.77 5.63
N CYS A 690 9.79 -14.13 6.43
CA CYS A 690 9.44 -13.69 7.80
C CYS A 690 8.27 -12.69 7.81
N ASP A 691 8.18 -11.81 6.81
CA ASP A 691 7.15 -10.77 6.71
C ASP A 691 5.74 -11.33 6.41
N ASP A 692 5.65 -12.42 5.66
CA ASP A 692 4.38 -13.06 5.27
C ASP A 692 3.80 -14.01 6.34
N HIS A 693 4.61 -14.36 7.34
CA HIS A 693 4.41 -15.46 8.27
C HIS A 693 3.05 -15.41 9.01
N GLN A 694 2.73 -14.28 9.68
CA GLN A 694 1.46 -14.12 10.41
C GLN A 694 0.23 -14.28 9.50
N GLY A 695 0.34 -13.86 8.23
CA GLY A 695 -0.75 -13.92 7.27
C GLY A 695 -1.10 -15.34 6.83
N ILE A 696 -0.19 -16.29 6.98
CA ILE A 696 -0.27 -17.67 6.48
C ILE A 696 -0.55 -18.68 7.60
N LEU A 697 0.06 -18.52 8.79
CA LEU A 697 -0.29 -19.38 9.94
C LEU A 697 -1.77 -19.29 10.30
N ALA A 698 -2.31 -18.07 10.37
CA ALA A 698 -3.71 -17.81 10.62
C ALA A 698 -4.67 -18.38 9.54
N LYS A 699 -4.15 -18.83 8.38
CA LYS A 699 -4.92 -19.56 7.35
C LYS A 699 -4.75 -21.08 7.41
N THR A 700 -3.76 -21.58 8.15
CA THR A 700 -3.46 -23.01 8.27
C THR A 700 -3.78 -23.59 9.65
N GLY A 701 -4.29 -22.77 10.58
CA GLY A 701 -4.75 -23.22 11.89
C GLY A 701 -3.65 -23.67 12.84
N ARG A 702 -2.41 -23.20 12.64
CA ARG A 702 -1.24 -23.52 13.49
C ARG A 702 -0.83 -22.32 14.33
N ASP A 703 -0.32 -22.59 15.54
CA ASP A 703 0.06 -21.55 16.49
C ASP A 703 1.28 -20.76 15.98
N ILE A 704 1.31 -19.46 16.32
CA ILE A 704 2.43 -18.56 16.06
C ILE A 704 3.65 -18.96 16.91
N ALA A 705 3.45 -19.61 18.05
CA ALA A 705 4.53 -20.16 18.88
C ALA A 705 5.33 -21.26 18.16
N ASP A 706 4.65 -22.17 17.44
CA ASP A 706 5.25 -23.43 16.98
C ASP A 706 6.07 -23.30 15.70
N ALA A 707 5.70 -22.39 14.79
CA ALA A 707 6.21 -22.40 13.42
C ALA A 707 7.34 -21.38 13.11
N ARG A 708 7.72 -20.53 14.08
CA ARG A 708 8.63 -19.36 13.98
C ARG A 708 9.82 -19.49 13.00
N PRO A 709 9.68 -19.11 11.71
CA PRO A 709 10.79 -19.10 10.77
C PRO A 709 11.63 -17.82 10.91
N ASP A 710 11.03 -16.76 11.45
CA ASP A 710 11.62 -15.45 11.71
C ASP A 710 12.79 -15.52 12.69
N ILE A 711 12.71 -16.37 13.73
CA ILE A 711 13.83 -16.61 14.66
C ILE A 711 15.01 -17.22 13.89
N THR A 712 14.76 -18.26 13.10
CA THR A 712 15.80 -18.94 12.30
C THR A 712 16.44 -17.96 11.31
N HIS A 713 15.63 -17.20 10.58
CA HIS A 713 16.08 -16.19 9.60
C HIS A 713 16.93 -15.09 10.28
N GLN A 714 16.44 -14.49 11.36
CA GLN A 714 17.15 -13.41 12.05
C GLN A 714 18.45 -13.89 12.72
N CYS A 715 18.46 -15.11 13.24
CA CYS A 715 19.68 -15.75 13.74
C CYS A 715 20.69 -15.95 12.61
N LEU A 716 20.28 -16.47 11.45
CA LEU A 716 21.15 -16.66 10.29
C LEU A 716 21.76 -15.33 9.81
N LEU A 717 20.97 -14.28 9.61
CA LEU A 717 21.49 -12.96 9.22
C LEU A 717 22.55 -12.44 10.20
N THR A 718 22.28 -12.54 11.51
CA THR A 718 23.18 -12.07 12.58
C THR A 718 24.46 -12.90 12.66
N LEU A 719 24.35 -14.23 12.46
CA LEU A 719 25.49 -15.15 12.45
C LEU A 719 26.37 -14.94 11.21
N LEU A 720 25.77 -14.78 10.03
CA LEU A 720 26.48 -14.62 8.75
C LEU A 720 27.20 -13.26 8.63
N ASP A 721 26.66 -12.18 9.21
CA ASP A 721 27.38 -10.90 9.25
C ASP A 721 28.47 -10.85 10.35
N SER A 722 28.55 -11.85 11.23
CA SER A 722 29.47 -11.81 12.38
C SER A 722 30.96 -11.79 11.97
N PRO A 723 31.84 -11.17 12.78
CA PRO A 723 33.30 -11.20 12.55
C PRO A 723 33.89 -12.61 12.54
N LEU A 724 33.29 -13.57 13.28
CA LEU A 724 33.72 -14.97 13.28
C LEU A 724 33.42 -15.65 11.94
N ASN A 725 32.31 -15.32 11.31
CA ASN A 725 31.97 -15.79 9.97
C ASN A 725 32.95 -15.24 8.92
N LYS A 726 33.17 -13.91 8.96
CA LYS A 726 34.13 -13.20 8.09
C LYS A 726 35.58 -13.67 8.28
N ALA A 727 35.91 -14.29 9.42
CA ALA A 727 37.22 -14.89 9.70
C ALA A 727 37.34 -16.39 9.35
N GLY A 728 36.29 -17.05 8.84
CA GLY A 728 36.31 -18.49 8.57
C GLY A 728 36.32 -19.36 9.84
N LEU A 729 35.87 -18.80 10.97
CA LEU A 729 35.85 -19.44 12.29
C LEU A 729 34.45 -19.81 12.77
N LEU A 730 33.41 -19.54 12.00
CA LEU A 730 32.03 -19.94 12.32
C LEU A 730 31.59 -21.11 11.42
N GLN A 731 30.94 -22.10 12.03
CA GLN A 731 30.17 -23.13 11.35
C GLN A 731 28.74 -23.08 11.88
N VAL A 732 27.74 -23.04 10.99
CA VAL A 732 26.32 -23.04 11.38
C VAL A 732 25.64 -24.31 10.89
N TYR A 733 24.88 -24.95 11.78
CA TYR A 733 23.97 -26.05 11.47
C TYR A 733 22.55 -25.64 11.82
N ILE A 734 21.58 -26.11 11.04
CA ILE A 734 20.16 -25.97 11.32
C ILE A 734 19.60 -27.37 11.54
N HIS A 735 19.22 -27.71 12.77
CA HIS A 735 18.49 -28.93 13.07
C HIS A 735 17.00 -28.60 13.10
N THR A 736 16.28 -29.02 12.06
CA THR A 736 14.88 -28.64 11.87
C THR A 736 13.95 -29.41 12.79
N ALA A 737 12.77 -28.84 13.09
CA ALA A 737 11.71 -29.51 13.86
C ALA A 737 11.18 -30.84 13.24
N LYS A 738 11.64 -31.20 12.03
CA LYS A 738 11.32 -32.46 11.34
C LYS A 738 12.48 -33.47 11.37
N GLY A 739 13.52 -33.23 12.17
CA GLY A 739 14.68 -34.11 12.33
C GLY A 739 15.70 -34.08 11.18
N VAL A 740 15.59 -33.11 10.26
CA VAL A 740 16.57 -32.90 9.18
C VAL A 740 17.63 -31.92 9.67
N LEU A 741 18.90 -32.34 9.62
CA LEU A 741 20.06 -31.50 9.86
C LEU A 741 20.56 -30.92 8.54
N ILE A 742 20.69 -29.59 8.46
CA ILE A 742 21.20 -28.85 7.31
C ILE A 742 22.50 -28.17 7.72
N GLU A 743 23.58 -28.36 6.95
CA GLU A 743 24.80 -27.57 7.09
C GLU A 743 24.64 -26.25 6.34
N VAL A 744 24.79 -25.12 7.04
CA VAL A 744 24.85 -23.81 6.41
C VAL A 744 26.31 -23.48 6.18
N ASN A 745 26.75 -23.63 4.94
CA ASN A 745 28.07 -23.19 4.53
C ASN A 745 28.02 -21.69 4.19
N PRO A 746 28.75 -20.83 4.91
CA PRO A 746 28.74 -19.38 4.70
C PRO A 746 29.73 -18.91 3.63
N HIS A 747 30.51 -19.81 3.03
CA HIS A 747 31.60 -19.47 2.13
C HIS A 747 31.12 -19.41 0.68
N ASN A 748 31.59 -18.36 -0.01
CA ASN A 748 31.28 -18.08 -1.40
C ASN A 748 32.63 -17.94 -2.15
N PRO A 749 32.79 -18.50 -3.35
CA PRO A 749 31.75 -19.09 -4.20
C PRO A 749 31.35 -20.51 -3.80
N VAL A 750 30.04 -20.81 -3.90
CA VAL A 750 29.48 -22.16 -3.66
C VAL A 750 30.06 -23.25 -4.58
N THR A 751 30.72 -22.85 -5.67
CA THR A 751 31.46 -23.75 -6.58
C THR A 751 32.56 -24.54 -5.88
N ASP A 752 33.15 -23.99 -4.83
CA ASP A 752 34.26 -24.60 -4.08
C ASP A 752 33.79 -25.78 -3.21
N HIS A 753 32.49 -26.05 -3.22
CA HIS A 753 31.82 -27.13 -2.49
C HIS A 753 31.07 -28.10 -3.41
N LEU A 754 31.15 -27.91 -4.73
CA LEU A 754 30.65 -28.88 -5.70
C LEU A 754 31.66 -30.05 -5.84
N PRO A 755 31.19 -31.26 -6.21
CA PRO A 755 32.09 -32.37 -6.55
C PRO A 755 33.06 -32.00 -7.69
N PRO A 756 34.24 -32.66 -7.79
CA PRO A 756 35.08 -32.55 -8.97
C PRO A 756 34.30 -32.99 -10.22
N ASN A 757 34.67 -32.41 -11.37
CA ASN A 757 33.98 -32.62 -12.66
C ASN A 757 32.48 -32.25 -12.61
N THR A 758 32.12 -31.16 -11.93
CA THR A 758 30.75 -30.61 -11.97
C THR A 758 30.64 -29.52 -13.04
N ILE A 759 29.74 -29.73 -14.01
CA ILE A 759 29.34 -28.73 -15.01
C ILE A 759 28.34 -27.78 -14.34
N LYS A 760 28.62 -26.48 -14.41
CA LYS A 760 27.83 -25.43 -13.75
C LYS A 760 27.01 -24.68 -14.80
N LEU A 761 25.69 -24.81 -14.75
CA LEU A 761 24.75 -24.23 -15.73
C LEU A 761 23.85 -23.19 -15.05
N THR A 762 23.50 -22.10 -15.73
CA THR A 762 22.37 -21.24 -15.27
C THR A 762 21.24 -21.19 -16.30
N LEU A 763 20.00 -21.25 -15.81
CA LEU A 763 18.78 -21.18 -16.62
C LEU A 763 18.30 -19.73 -16.73
N SER A 764 18.47 -19.12 -17.89
CA SER A 764 18.32 -17.67 -18.09
C SER A 764 17.60 -17.32 -19.38
N GLY A 765 16.76 -16.28 -19.34
CA GLY A 765 16.06 -15.76 -20.52
C GLY A 765 16.94 -14.91 -21.45
N ASP A 766 18.14 -14.52 -21.01
CA ASP A 766 19.10 -13.74 -21.80
C ASP A 766 19.96 -14.62 -22.75
N ALA A 767 19.73 -15.94 -22.78
CA ALA A 767 20.51 -16.90 -23.56
C ALA A 767 19.68 -17.60 -24.66
N PRO A 768 20.33 -18.24 -25.67
CA PRO A 768 19.64 -18.99 -26.69
C PRO A 768 18.76 -20.10 -26.10
N THR A 769 17.53 -20.23 -26.61
CA THR A 769 16.60 -21.29 -26.21
C THR A 769 17.06 -22.64 -26.75
N GLN A 770 17.46 -23.53 -25.86
CA GLN A 770 17.86 -24.91 -26.16
C GLN A 770 16.78 -25.90 -25.71
N ARG A 771 16.57 -26.95 -26.50
CA ARG A 771 15.64 -28.03 -26.16
C ARG A 771 16.39 -29.06 -25.32
N LEU A 772 15.97 -29.28 -24.07
CA LEU A 772 16.69 -30.15 -23.14
C LEU A 772 16.91 -31.57 -23.67
N SER A 773 15.93 -32.14 -24.40
CA SER A 773 16.05 -33.46 -25.03
C SER A 773 17.11 -33.58 -26.14
N SER A 774 17.63 -32.47 -26.66
CA SER A 774 18.79 -32.46 -27.57
C SER A 774 20.05 -31.89 -26.94
N TYR A 775 19.94 -31.11 -25.86
CA TYR A 775 21.08 -30.51 -25.17
C TYR A 775 21.70 -31.46 -24.12
N LEU A 776 20.89 -32.04 -23.23
CA LEU A 776 21.39 -32.88 -22.14
C LEU A 776 22.20 -34.11 -22.62
N PRO A 777 21.85 -34.78 -23.74
CA PRO A 777 22.68 -35.85 -24.30
C PRO A 777 24.06 -35.43 -24.81
N THR A 778 24.35 -34.12 -24.94
CA THR A 778 25.68 -33.62 -25.31
C THR A 778 26.63 -33.46 -24.12
N LEU A 779 26.10 -33.49 -22.89
CA LEU A 779 26.89 -33.35 -21.68
C LEU A 779 27.63 -34.66 -21.36
N PRO A 780 28.91 -34.62 -20.98
CA PRO A 780 29.66 -35.83 -20.57
C PRO A 780 28.99 -36.59 -19.43
N THR A 781 28.64 -37.87 -19.68
CA THR A 781 28.01 -38.77 -18.69
C THR A 781 28.89 -39.10 -17.47
N THR A 782 30.16 -38.67 -17.49
CA THR A 782 31.12 -38.80 -16.37
C THR A 782 31.16 -37.58 -15.45
N HIS A 783 30.36 -36.54 -15.75
CA HIS A 783 30.35 -35.28 -15.02
C HIS A 783 29.07 -35.12 -14.21
N ASN A 784 29.19 -34.45 -13.06
CA ASN A 784 28.05 -34.00 -12.27
C ASN A 784 27.44 -32.75 -12.92
N ILE A 785 26.16 -32.46 -12.67
CA ILE A 785 25.49 -31.26 -13.19
C ILE A 785 24.97 -30.44 -12.00
N ALA A 786 25.37 -29.17 -11.92
CA ALA A 786 24.84 -28.19 -10.97
C ALA A 786 24.11 -27.08 -11.73
N VAL A 787 22.82 -26.89 -11.41
CA VAL A 787 21.96 -25.90 -12.07
C VAL A 787 21.65 -24.75 -11.12
N PHE A 788 22.00 -23.54 -11.53
CA PHE A 788 21.72 -22.30 -10.85
C PHE A 788 20.44 -21.68 -11.42
N VAL A 789 19.53 -21.23 -10.55
CA VAL A 789 18.19 -20.74 -10.94
C VAL A 789 17.84 -19.48 -10.15
N GLY A 790 17.60 -18.39 -10.87
CA GLY A 790 17.37 -17.06 -10.31
C GLY A 790 15.91 -16.73 -10.01
N ALA A 791 15.66 -15.49 -9.60
CA ALA A 791 14.33 -14.93 -9.36
C ALA A 791 13.62 -14.56 -10.68
N MET A 792 13.39 -15.57 -11.53
CA MET A 792 12.89 -15.45 -12.90
C MET A 792 11.50 -14.79 -12.98
N ALA A 793 11.48 -13.47 -13.16
CA ALA A 793 10.26 -12.66 -13.22
C ALA A 793 10.31 -11.50 -14.23
N ARG A 794 11.43 -10.75 -14.33
CA ARG A 794 11.75 -9.72 -15.35
C ARG A 794 13.14 -9.13 -15.09
N GLY A 795 13.84 -8.73 -16.15
CA GLY A 795 15.12 -8.02 -16.09
C GLY A 795 16.25 -8.78 -16.80
N LYS A 796 17.41 -8.12 -16.90
CA LYS A 796 18.68 -8.78 -17.25
C LYS A 796 19.12 -9.64 -16.06
N ASP A 797 19.60 -10.85 -16.32
CA ASP A 797 19.72 -11.92 -15.33
C ASP A 797 21.19 -12.33 -15.12
N ASP A 798 21.97 -11.51 -14.40
CA ASP A 798 23.43 -11.68 -14.24
C ASP A 798 23.89 -12.25 -12.88
N PHE A 799 22.97 -12.78 -12.07
CA PHE A 799 23.24 -13.32 -10.72
C PHE A 799 24.26 -14.48 -10.69
N ALA A 800 24.45 -15.18 -11.81
CA ALA A 800 25.27 -16.38 -11.93
C ALA A 800 26.48 -16.27 -12.88
N ASP A 801 26.59 -15.16 -13.63
CA ASP A 801 27.55 -15.00 -14.73
C ASP A 801 29.02 -15.03 -14.27
N GLY A 802 29.28 -14.90 -12.96
CA GLY A 802 30.61 -14.97 -12.36
C GLY A 802 31.10 -16.37 -11.97
N TYR A 803 30.29 -17.43 -12.12
CA TYR A 803 30.68 -18.77 -11.64
C TYR A 803 30.18 -19.98 -12.47
N VAL A 804 29.26 -19.79 -13.43
CA VAL A 804 28.82 -20.87 -14.35
C VAL A 804 29.74 -21.05 -15.56
N ASP A 805 29.71 -22.24 -16.14
CA ASP A 805 30.42 -22.60 -17.37
C ASP A 805 29.58 -22.30 -18.62
N GLU A 806 28.25 -22.50 -18.54
CA GLU A 806 27.30 -22.21 -19.63
C GLU A 806 26.00 -21.57 -19.09
N LYS A 807 25.33 -20.80 -19.95
CA LYS A 807 24.08 -20.09 -19.69
C LYS A 807 23.10 -20.40 -20.82
N ILE A 808 21.94 -20.99 -20.49
CA ILE A 808 20.98 -21.51 -21.47
C ILE A 808 19.55 -21.04 -21.18
N SER A 809 18.75 -20.78 -22.21
CA SER A 809 17.29 -20.70 -22.06
C SER A 809 16.69 -22.08 -22.33
N ILE A 810 15.56 -22.38 -21.70
CA ILE A 810 14.76 -23.61 -21.92
C ILE A 810 13.32 -23.32 -22.34
N SER A 811 13.00 -22.05 -22.65
CA SER A 811 11.66 -21.60 -23.06
C SER A 811 11.69 -20.15 -23.52
N ASP A 812 11.11 -19.84 -24.69
CA ASP A 812 10.93 -18.46 -25.22
C ASP A 812 9.86 -17.64 -24.45
N TYR A 813 9.46 -18.12 -23.28
CA TYR A 813 8.43 -17.57 -22.40
C TYR A 813 8.94 -17.62 -20.96
N SER A 814 8.69 -16.56 -20.19
CA SER A 814 9.13 -16.45 -18.79
C SER A 814 8.57 -17.59 -17.91
N LEU A 815 9.47 -18.46 -17.44
CA LEU A 815 9.16 -19.50 -16.45
C LEU A 815 9.52 -19.00 -15.06
N SER A 816 8.69 -19.27 -14.04
CA SER A 816 9.15 -19.13 -12.65
C SER A 816 10.05 -20.29 -12.25
N ALA A 817 11.03 -20.05 -11.37
CA ALA A 817 12.06 -21.01 -10.93
C ALA A 817 11.56 -22.46 -10.72
N SER A 818 10.41 -22.66 -10.04
CA SER A 818 9.84 -24.00 -9.80
C SER A 818 9.53 -24.78 -11.08
N VAL A 819 9.04 -24.11 -12.13
CA VAL A 819 8.71 -24.70 -13.44
C VAL A 819 9.98 -24.94 -14.26
N ALA A 820 11.00 -24.08 -14.10
CA ALA A 820 12.31 -24.30 -14.73
C ALA A 820 13.00 -25.53 -14.14
N CYS A 821 13.01 -25.67 -12.80
CA CYS A 821 13.52 -26.85 -12.11
C CYS A 821 12.75 -28.12 -12.50
N GLY A 822 11.41 -28.08 -12.48
CA GLY A 822 10.57 -29.22 -12.85
C GLY A 822 10.84 -29.72 -14.28
N LYS A 823 10.88 -28.82 -15.28
CA LYS A 823 11.24 -29.16 -16.66
C LYS A 823 12.65 -29.77 -16.77
N PHE A 824 13.60 -29.31 -15.97
CA PHE A 824 14.97 -29.82 -15.97
C PHE A 824 15.07 -31.20 -15.32
N CYS A 825 14.33 -31.43 -14.22
CA CYS A 825 14.25 -32.74 -13.57
C CYS A 825 13.61 -33.77 -14.49
N CYS A 826 12.44 -33.49 -15.08
CA CYS A 826 11.78 -34.45 -15.96
C CYS A 826 12.59 -34.77 -17.24
N ALA A 827 13.36 -33.81 -17.76
CA ALA A 827 14.27 -34.08 -18.88
C ALA A 827 15.51 -34.90 -18.49
N LEU A 828 15.88 -34.95 -17.21
CA LEU A 828 16.89 -35.88 -16.68
C LEU A 828 16.29 -37.24 -16.31
N GLU A 829 15.05 -37.27 -15.79
CA GLU A 829 14.28 -38.50 -15.54
C GLU A 829 14.11 -39.29 -16.85
N GLU A 830 13.71 -38.61 -17.94
CA GLU A 830 13.65 -39.18 -19.30
C GLU A 830 15.03 -39.61 -19.86
N LEU A 831 16.12 -38.92 -19.51
CA LEU A 831 17.46 -39.23 -20.02
C LEU A 831 18.18 -40.35 -19.25
N TRP A 832 17.86 -40.51 -17.97
CA TRP A 832 18.47 -41.49 -17.06
C TRP A 832 17.60 -42.73 -16.84
N ASP A 833 16.46 -42.84 -17.53
CA ASP A 833 15.48 -43.95 -17.44
C ASP A 833 14.96 -44.16 -16.00
N ILE A 834 14.61 -43.05 -15.34
CA ILE A 834 14.10 -43.03 -13.95
C ILE A 834 12.57 -42.90 -13.99
N VAL A 835 11.88 -43.87 -13.36
CA VAL A 835 10.42 -44.08 -13.39
C VAL A 835 9.81 -44.00 -11.99
#